data_AF-A0A1X6PCN9-F1
#
_entry.id   AF-A0A1X6PCN9-F1
#
_cell.length_a   1.000
_cell.length_b   1.000
_cell.length_c   1.000
_cell.angle_alpha   90.00
_cell.angle_beta   90.00
_cell.angle_gamma   90.00
#
_symmetry.space_group_name_H-M   'P 1'
#
loop_
_entity.id
_entity.type
_entity.pdbx_description
1 polymer ?
#
loop_
_entity_poly.entity_id
_entity_poly.type
_entity_poly.pdbx_seq_one_letter_code
_entity_poly.pdbx_strand_id
1 'polypeptide(L)'
;MEVLRHCAAPIGRQVGQTLSSLGEAAPDISYLTPAACHTLLVAPGVAAALLELLLDGLSTPVVLTTAFSAGLDEVSTSAVVAAACHAHQAAMPPYPMRALGAGTILNAAIFGCRCADETLLPLMTAAVGSLPPQFWGRLKDDPIGPEMCFCSTLEVILACALTSDADPPPLKPHGTPACAGFPSFAVVRERVAALPSEVLPFCVQRLTYVSGRVAGGQLCPAPQLGNALLTLCAVCPRRVLAVPAVLDTITAAVVVLAERRHAGKPEVLLCLYLALRLLSALGEVDVAGVRRTAGLARALAAAYHTFSASPVGGGELEAHLNTLVRLLVLLSAAVPVVAASVEFLGVLVALASATATQGQLCRSHKAACLALHISVRHTDGGAREMPATLAVARRTWLRLGTTHPATAAREAARTLAALCTAGVGGLAAAGLPPSVTDPTSLVVPVWSNPIACCWGCGATAKAGAPSHRLKHCAGCRVAVYCSPSCSATDWRAGGHKQACAAWRRYGRARVSSCHRTSMVADEAAGARISARATLHGLCALRGADLTCDWKAWVWPAVIAAGVMAAGLPLSEVVCVVDPLTGSLFVVAAAEYAAWPGAVPAEVLAAPLEKHGGRVLRVTRRAHPPLLQSFGPRSLGLTAAR
;
A
#
# COMPACT_ATOMS: atom_id res chain seq x y z
N MET A 1 -38.69 8.91 -0.46
CA MET A 1 -39.83 8.29 0.27
C MET A 1 -40.82 7.57 -0.63
N GLU A 2 -41.27 8.16 -1.73
CA GLU A 2 -42.27 7.55 -2.64
C GLU A 2 -41.83 6.19 -3.21
N VAL A 3 -40.55 6.09 -3.59
CA VAL A 3 -39.89 4.85 -4.04
C VAL A 3 -40.01 3.73 -3.00
N LEU A 4 -39.84 4.05 -1.71
CA LEU A 4 -39.92 3.06 -0.63
C LEU A 4 -41.36 2.59 -0.39
N ARG A 5 -42.33 3.52 -0.43
CA ARG A 5 -43.76 3.21 -0.22
C ARG A 5 -44.31 2.30 -1.32
N HIS A 6 -43.87 2.52 -2.56
CA HIS A 6 -44.31 1.76 -3.73
C HIS A 6 -43.33 0.66 -4.15
N CYS A 7 -42.31 0.38 -3.33
CA CYS A 7 -41.35 -0.68 -3.64
C CYS A 7 -42.06 -2.02 -3.79
N ALA A 8 -41.77 -2.75 -4.87
CA ALA A 8 -42.36 -4.08 -5.10
C ALA A 8 -41.96 -5.08 -4.00
N ALA A 9 -40.74 -4.97 -3.49
CA ALA A 9 -40.23 -5.80 -2.41
C ALA A 9 -40.87 -5.41 -1.05
N PRO A 10 -41.47 -6.35 -0.30
CA PRO A 10 -42.07 -6.08 1.00
C PRO A 10 -41.12 -5.39 1.98
N ILE A 11 -39.84 -5.74 1.94
CA ILE A 11 -38.80 -5.15 2.79
C ILE A 11 -38.62 -3.65 2.53
N GLY A 12 -38.74 -3.19 1.27
CA GLY A 12 -38.64 -1.77 0.93
C GLY A 12 -39.82 -0.96 1.48
N ARG A 13 -41.03 -1.53 1.45
CA ARG A 13 -42.22 -0.92 2.06
C ARG A 13 -42.13 -0.87 3.58
N GLN A 14 -41.63 -1.94 4.20
CA GLN A 14 -41.38 -1.98 5.64
C GLN A 14 -40.38 -0.90 6.06
N VAL A 15 -39.27 -0.73 5.33
CA VAL A 15 -38.31 0.37 5.55
C VAL A 15 -38.99 1.73 5.39
N GLY A 16 -39.82 1.92 4.36
CA GLY A 16 -40.58 3.17 4.15
C GLY A 16 -41.55 3.47 5.30
N GLN A 17 -42.18 2.45 5.89
CA GLN A 17 -43.02 2.58 7.08
C GLN A 17 -42.18 2.95 8.31
N THR A 18 -41.08 2.22 8.57
CA THR A 18 -40.14 2.53 9.67
C THR A 18 -39.69 3.98 9.61
N LEU A 19 -39.22 4.45 8.45
CA LEU A 19 -38.76 5.83 8.28
C LEU A 19 -39.89 6.87 8.42
N SER A 20 -41.13 6.51 8.04
CA SER A 20 -42.29 7.39 8.20
C SER A 20 -42.74 7.49 9.66
N SER A 21 -42.56 6.42 10.44
CA SER A 21 -42.93 6.35 11.86
C SER A 21 -41.82 6.79 12.81
N LEU A 22 -40.64 7.18 12.31
CA LEU A 22 -39.55 7.71 13.15
C LEU A 22 -40.00 9.00 13.84
N GLY A 23 -40.18 8.92 15.16
CA GLY A 23 -40.24 10.04 16.09
C GLY A 23 -38.86 10.27 16.73
N GLU A 24 -38.80 10.33 18.06
CA GLU A 24 -37.55 10.49 18.84
C GLU A 24 -36.73 9.18 19.02
N ALA A 25 -37.29 8.03 18.64
CA ALA A 25 -36.66 6.72 18.86
C ALA A 25 -35.78 6.26 17.68
N ALA A 26 -34.76 5.44 17.98
CA ALA A 26 -33.91 4.79 16.98
C ALA A 26 -34.72 3.90 16.03
N PRO A 27 -34.31 3.76 14.75
CA PRO A 27 -34.90 2.76 13.87
C PRO A 27 -34.61 1.35 14.42
N ASP A 28 -35.66 0.57 14.69
CA ASP A 28 -35.51 -0.87 14.87
C ASP A 28 -35.07 -1.48 13.54
N ILE A 29 -33.87 -2.07 13.51
CA ILE A 29 -33.28 -2.69 12.32
C ILE A 29 -33.12 -4.20 12.48
N SER A 30 -33.71 -4.79 13.53
CA SER A 30 -33.62 -6.24 13.82
C SER A 30 -34.15 -7.13 12.68
N TYR A 31 -35.04 -6.59 11.84
CA TYR A 31 -35.61 -7.26 10.68
C TYR A 31 -34.65 -7.37 9.47
N LEU A 32 -33.52 -6.66 9.48
CA LEU A 32 -32.52 -6.67 8.40
C LEU A 32 -31.60 -7.91 8.48
N THR A 33 -32.17 -9.09 8.24
CA THR A 33 -31.40 -10.32 8.02
C THR A 33 -30.58 -10.24 6.73
N PRO A 34 -29.51 -11.04 6.54
CA PRO A 34 -28.73 -11.01 5.29
C PRO A 34 -29.56 -11.16 4.00
N ALA A 35 -30.61 -11.99 4.02
CA ALA A 35 -31.53 -12.14 2.89
C ALA A 35 -32.43 -10.92 2.68
N ALA A 36 -32.88 -10.28 3.76
CA ALA A 36 -33.62 -9.03 3.70
C ALA A 36 -32.75 -7.89 3.17
N CYS A 37 -31.50 -7.80 3.62
CA CYS A 37 -30.50 -6.86 3.11
C CYS A 37 -30.27 -7.04 1.61
N HIS A 38 -30.11 -8.29 1.14
CA HIS A 38 -29.97 -8.58 -0.29
C HIS A 38 -31.18 -8.08 -1.07
N THR A 39 -32.36 -8.50 -0.67
CA THR A 39 -33.63 -8.12 -1.32
C THR A 39 -33.83 -6.61 -1.35
N LEU A 40 -33.43 -5.91 -0.28
CA LEU A 40 -33.51 -4.45 -0.19
C LEU A 40 -32.56 -3.77 -1.17
N LEU A 41 -31.31 -4.25 -1.28
CA LEU A 41 -30.28 -3.61 -2.10
C LEU A 41 -30.41 -3.91 -3.60
N VAL A 42 -30.95 -5.07 -3.97
CA VAL A 42 -31.23 -5.39 -5.39
C VAL A 42 -32.56 -4.83 -5.88
N ALA A 43 -33.41 -4.32 -4.98
CA ALA A 43 -34.66 -3.69 -5.37
C ALA A 43 -34.38 -2.36 -6.08
N PRO A 44 -34.85 -2.17 -7.34
CA PRO A 44 -34.52 -1.00 -8.14
C PRO A 44 -34.80 0.32 -7.44
N GLY A 45 -33.79 1.20 -7.36
CA GLY A 45 -33.90 2.56 -6.83
C GLY A 45 -34.05 2.67 -5.31
N VAL A 46 -34.18 1.57 -4.57
CA VAL A 46 -34.34 1.61 -3.09
C VAL A 46 -33.09 2.15 -2.41
N ALA A 47 -31.92 1.62 -2.78
CA ALA A 47 -30.67 2.05 -2.16
C ALA A 47 -30.33 3.51 -2.54
N ALA A 48 -30.60 3.92 -3.78
CA ALA A 48 -30.49 5.31 -4.22
C ALA A 48 -31.45 6.23 -3.44
N ALA A 49 -32.70 5.83 -3.20
CA ALA A 49 -33.65 6.63 -2.43
C ALA A 49 -33.24 6.77 -0.95
N LEU A 50 -32.66 5.73 -0.34
CA LEU A 50 -32.10 5.82 1.02
C LEU A 50 -30.91 6.77 1.07
N LEU A 51 -30.10 6.75 0.01
CA LEU A 51 -28.94 7.62 -0.13
C LEU A 51 -29.34 9.09 -0.29
N GLU A 52 -30.31 9.38 -1.15
CA GLU A 52 -30.86 10.72 -1.32
C GLU A 52 -31.40 11.27 0.01
N LEU A 53 -32.15 10.47 0.78
CA LEU A 53 -32.64 10.86 2.11
C LEU A 53 -31.51 11.19 3.10
N LEU A 54 -30.38 10.48 3.00
CA LEU A 54 -29.20 10.77 3.80
C LEU A 54 -28.56 12.11 3.39
N LEU A 55 -28.37 12.33 2.07
CA LEU A 55 -27.78 13.54 1.50
C LEU A 55 -28.60 14.81 1.79
N ASP A 56 -29.92 14.66 1.74
CA ASP A 56 -30.90 15.66 2.15
C ASP A 56 -30.63 16.16 3.58
N GLY A 57 -30.42 15.23 4.52
CA GLY A 57 -30.09 15.57 5.91
C GLY A 57 -28.75 16.29 6.08
N LEU A 58 -27.77 16.03 5.21
CA LEU A 58 -26.51 16.77 5.21
C LEU A 58 -26.72 18.23 4.78
N SER A 59 -27.69 18.52 3.92
CA SER A 59 -27.89 19.86 3.37
C SER A 59 -28.65 20.79 4.33
N THR A 60 -29.35 20.25 5.33
CA THR A 60 -30.09 21.04 6.33
C THR A 60 -29.19 21.69 7.39
N PRO A 61 -29.37 22.99 7.70
CA PRO A 61 -28.69 23.65 8.82
C PRO A 61 -29.22 23.16 10.17
N VAL A 62 -28.33 22.88 11.12
CA VAL A 62 -28.68 22.45 12.48
C VAL A 62 -28.32 23.57 13.46
N VAL A 63 -29.26 23.95 14.33
CA VAL A 63 -28.98 24.78 15.52
C VAL A 63 -28.61 23.80 16.64
N LEU A 64 -27.31 23.64 16.90
CA LEU A 64 -26.82 22.77 17.97
C LEU A 64 -27.03 23.44 19.33
N THR A 65 -27.85 22.85 20.21
CA THR A 65 -27.80 23.13 21.65
C THR A 65 -26.75 22.23 22.28
N THR A 66 -25.69 22.87 22.79
CA THR A 66 -24.54 22.23 23.44
C THR A 66 -24.95 21.49 24.71
N ALA A 67 -24.96 20.15 24.68
CA ALA A 67 -24.89 19.37 25.91
C ALA A 67 -24.26 17.99 25.64
N PHE A 68 -23.35 17.60 26.55
CA PHE A 68 -22.72 16.28 26.70
C PHE A 68 -21.50 15.94 25.84
N SER A 69 -20.36 16.48 26.26
CA SER A 69 -19.05 15.84 26.12
C SER A 69 -18.46 15.59 27.50
N ALA A 70 -18.82 14.47 28.14
CA ALA A 70 -18.11 13.96 29.31
C ALA A 70 -18.38 12.46 29.52
N GLY A 71 -17.30 11.66 29.52
CA GLY A 71 -17.24 10.35 30.19
C GLY A 71 -17.83 9.16 29.45
N LEU A 72 -17.02 8.48 28.64
CA LEU A 72 -17.16 7.04 28.40
C LEU A 72 -15.79 6.40 28.57
N ASP A 73 -15.45 6.10 29.82
CA ASP A 73 -14.30 5.28 30.19
C ASP A 73 -14.59 3.78 30.01
N GLU A 74 -13.49 3.03 29.99
CA GLU A 74 -13.30 1.63 29.61
C GLU A 74 -14.38 0.63 30.06
N VAL A 75 -14.61 -0.34 29.15
CA VAL A 75 -15.52 -1.49 29.27
C VAL A 75 -17.00 -1.12 29.12
N SER A 76 -17.48 -1.07 27.89
CA SER A 76 -18.91 -0.99 27.65
C SER A 76 -19.33 -1.71 26.38
N THR A 77 -20.23 -2.68 26.55
CA THR A 77 -20.90 -3.48 25.52
C THR A 77 -21.71 -2.61 24.54
N SER A 78 -22.14 -3.21 23.43
CA SER A 78 -23.09 -2.64 22.45
C SER A 78 -24.28 -1.88 23.04
N ALA A 79 -24.64 -2.13 24.30
CA ALA A 79 -25.76 -1.53 25.01
C ALA A 79 -25.50 -0.07 25.47
N VAL A 80 -24.27 0.31 25.82
CA VAL A 80 -23.98 1.68 26.31
C VAL A 80 -23.81 2.65 25.14
N VAL A 81 -23.23 2.19 24.03
CA VAL A 81 -23.23 2.93 22.75
C VAL A 81 -24.67 3.13 22.27
N ALA A 82 -25.53 2.11 22.41
CA ALA A 82 -26.95 2.25 22.11
C ALA A 82 -27.63 3.27 23.04
N ALA A 83 -27.35 3.28 24.35
CA ALA A 83 -27.92 4.24 25.30
C ALA A 83 -27.51 5.70 25.02
N ALA A 84 -26.25 5.95 24.66
CA ALA A 84 -25.79 7.28 24.25
C ALA A 84 -26.39 7.73 22.91
N CYS A 85 -26.53 6.80 21.94
CA CYS A 85 -27.29 7.03 20.70
C CYS A 85 -28.75 7.41 20.99
N HIS A 86 -29.41 6.72 21.92
CA HIS A 86 -30.81 6.96 22.25
C HIS A 86 -31.04 8.35 22.90
N ALA A 87 -30.12 8.82 23.74
CA ALA A 87 -30.24 10.14 24.38
C ALA A 87 -30.05 11.30 23.39
N HIS A 88 -29.15 11.16 22.40
CA HIS A 88 -28.91 12.18 21.37
C HIS A 88 -30.03 12.23 20.32
N GLN A 89 -30.61 11.08 19.97
CA GLN A 89 -31.73 10.95 19.04
C GLN A 89 -33.02 11.62 19.55
N ALA A 90 -33.20 11.71 20.86
CA ALA A 90 -34.36 12.35 21.47
C ALA A 90 -34.42 13.88 21.29
N ALA A 91 -33.31 14.54 20.94
CA ALA A 91 -33.24 16.00 20.78
C ALA A 91 -33.19 16.47 19.31
N MET A 92 -33.19 15.56 18.34
CA MET A 92 -33.01 15.87 16.92
C MET A 92 -34.35 16.19 16.23
N PRO A 93 -34.42 17.21 15.36
CA PRO A 93 -35.61 17.46 14.56
C PRO A 93 -35.99 16.24 13.68
N PRO A 94 -37.27 16.08 13.30
CA PRO A 94 -37.75 14.88 12.62
C PRO A 94 -37.10 14.63 11.24
N TYR A 95 -36.61 15.68 10.57
CA TYR A 95 -35.92 15.56 9.28
C TYR A 95 -34.50 14.95 9.41
N PRO A 96 -33.60 15.46 10.28
CA PRO A 96 -32.32 14.81 10.55
C PRO A 96 -32.45 13.40 11.12
N MET A 97 -33.50 13.10 11.91
CA MET A 97 -33.77 11.73 12.38
C MET A 97 -34.08 10.76 11.23
N ARG A 98 -34.83 11.20 10.21
CA ARG A 98 -35.09 10.39 9.02
C ARG A 98 -33.82 10.16 8.20
N ALA A 99 -32.98 11.17 8.05
CA ALA A 99 -31.71 11.04 7.34
C ALA A 99 -30.75 10.07 8.06
N LEU A 100 -30.63 10.22 9.39
CA LEU A 100 -29.87 9.30 10.24
C LEU A 100 -30.42 7.87 10.15
N GLY A 101 -31.75 7.71 10.19
CA GLY A 101 -32.40 6.41 10.04
C GLY A 101 -32.14 5.78 8.68
N ALA A 102 -32.23 6.57 7.60
CA ALA A 102 -31.96 6.11 6.24
C ALA A 102 -30.49 5.67 6.10
N GLY A 103 -29.54 6.47 6.60
CA GLY A 103 -28.12 6.12 6.61
C GLY A 103 -27.81 4.89 7.46
N THR A 104 -28.47 4.73 8.60
CA THR A 104 -28.30 3.55 9.48
C THR A 104 -28.80 2.27 8.80
N ILE A 105 -29.98 2.31 8.18
CA ILE A 105 -30.55 1.19 7.43
C ILE A 105 -29.67 0.84 6.22
N LEU A 106 -29.22 1.85 5.47
CA LEU A 106 -28.35 1.65 4.31
C LEU A 106 -27.02 1.01 4.72
N ASN A 107 -26.38 1.52 5.78
CA ASN A 107 -25.17 0.90 6.32
C ASN A 107 -25.43 -0.55 6.72
N ALA A 108 -26.43 -0.82 7.56
CA ALA A 108 -26.77 -2.18 7.98
C ALA A 108 -27.00 -3.12 6.80
N ALA A 109 -27.70 -2.65 5.76
CA ALA A 109 -27.95 -3.42 4.55
C ALA A 109 -26.66 -3.76 3.80
N ILE A 110 -25.82 -2.77 3.50
CA ILE A 110 -24.58 -2.97 2.73
C ILE A 110 -23.61 -3.85 3.51
N PHE A 111 -23.51 -3.67 4.84
CA PHE A 111 -22.73 -4.56 5.71
C PHE A 111 -23.25 -6.01 5.70
N GLY A 112 -24.58 -6.19 5.68
CA GLY A 112 -25.22 -7.49 5.73
C GLY A 112 -25.07 -8.30 4.45
N CYS A 113 -25.19 -7.68 3.27
CA CYS A 113 -25.25 -8.41 1.99
C CYS A 113 -24.08 -8.12 1.04
N ARG A 114 -23.46 -6.94 1.12
CA ARG A 114 -22.39 -6.45 0.22
C ARG A 114 -22.78 -6.30 -1.26
N CYS A 115 -24.00 -6.65 -1.65
CA CYS A 115 -24.53 -6.31 -2.95
C CYS A 115 -24.80 -4.81 -2.96
N ALA A 116 -23.90 -4.04 -3.54
CA ALA A 116 -24.21 -2.66 -3.88
C ALA A 116 -24.82 -2.65 -5.28
N ASP A 117 -25.94 -1.96 -5.46
CA ASP A 117 -26.41 -1.55 -6.78
C ASP A 117 -25.25 -0.82 -7.49
N GLU A 118 -24.99 -1.15 -8.76
CA GLU A 118 -23.95 -0.50 -9.58
C GLU A 118 -24.13 1.03 -9.64
N THR A 119 -25.33 1.54 -9.36
CA THR A 119 -25.65 2.97 -9.27
C THR A 119 -25.15 3.65 -7.99
N LEU A 120 -24.95 2.92 -6.88
CA LEU A 120 -24.58 3.51 -5.58
C LEU A 120 -23.20 4.14 -5.58
N LEU A 121 -22.21 3.48 -6.19
CA LEU A 121 -20.84 4.01 -6.24
C LEU A 121 -20.76 5.35 -6.98
N PRO A 122 -21.30 5.49 -8.22
CA PRO A 122 -21.39 6.78 -8.90
C PRO A 122 -22.12 7.85 -8.09
N LEU A 123 -23.29 7.53 -7.51
CA LEU A 123 -24.07 8.50 -6.71
C LEU A 123 -23.29 8.98 -5.48
N MET A 124 -22.69 8.06 -4.73
CA MET A 124 -21.93 8.43 -3.54
C MET A 124 -20.69 9.24 -3.84
N THR A 125 -19.95 8.84 -4.88
CA THR A 125 -18.71 9.53 -5.24
C THR A 125 -18.97 10.91 -5.83
N ALA A 126 -20.07 11.09 -6.57
CA ALA A 126 -20.53 12.41 -7.03
C ALA A 126 -20.90 13.32 -5.85
N ALA A 127 -21.56 12.77 -4.83
CA ALA A 127 -21.99 13.56 -3.67
C ALA A 127 -20.83 14.14 -2.84
N VAL A 128 -19.64 13.53 -2.88
CA VAL A 128 -18.44 14.05 -2.18
C VAL A 128 -18.12 15.48 -2.62
N GLY A 129 -18.23 15.78 -3.91
CA GLY A 129 -17.97 17.11 -4.46
C GLY A 129 -19.02 18.16 -4.11
N SER A 130 -20.22 17.73 -3.70
CA SER A 130 -21.33 18.59 -3.32
C SER A 130 -21.56 18.67 -1.81
N LEU A 131 -20.64 18.15 -0.99
CA LEU A 131 -20.77 18.22 0.47
C LEU A 131 -20.71 19.67 0.95
N PRO A 132 -21.51 20.03 1.97
CA PRO A 132 -21.53 21.39 2.48
C PRO A 132 -20.21 21.75 3.19
N PRO A 133 -19.75 23.03 3.16
CA PRO A 133 -18.49 23.44 3.77
C PRO A 133 -18.37 23.11 5.27
N GLN A 134 -19.49 23.13 5.99
CA GLN A 134 -19.59 22.82 7.41
C GLN A 134 -19.55 21.31 7.74
N PHE A 135 -19.52 20.42 6.74
CA PHE A 135 -19.58 18.96 6.93
C PHE A 135 -18.61 18.46 8.01
N TRP A 136 -17.34 18.81 7.89
CA TRP A 136 -16.31 18.38 8.85
C TRP A 136 -16.44 19.04 10.23
N GLY A 137 -17.02 20.23 10.30
CA GLY A 137 -17.33 20.90 11.57
C GLY A 137 -18.44 20.15 12.30
N ARG A 138 -19.59 19.94 11.63
CA ARG A 138 -20.71 19.19 12.18
C ARG A 138 -20.34 17.76 12.55
N LEU A 139 -19.50 17.10 11.76
CA LEU A 139 -18.98 15.76 12.07
C LEU A 139 -18.09 15.72 13.33
N LYS A 140 -17.43 16.81 13.68
CA LYS A 140 -16.67 16.92 14.94
C LYS A 140 -17.59 17.17 16.12
N ASP A 141 -18.62 18.00 15.93
CA ASP A 141 -19.57 18.38 16.97
C ASP A 141 -20.55 17.23 17.29
N ASP A 142 -21.01 16.52 16.25
CA ASP A 142 -21.92 15.37 16.34
C ASP A 142 -21.34 14.13 15.61
N PRO A 143 -20.65 13.23 16.33
CA PRO A 143 -20.05 12.02 15.79
C PRO A 143 -21.05 10.85 15.69
N ILE A 144 -22.36 11.09 15.78
CA ILE A 144 -23.41 10.08 15.61
C ILE A 144 -24.42 10.53 14.53
N GLY A 145 -24.33 11.78 14.08
CA GLY A 145 -25.18 12.37 13.06
C GLY A 145 -25.04 11.79 11.64
N PRO A 146 -25.82 12.34 10.68
CA PRO A 146 -25.87 11.87 9.30
C PRO A 146 -24.51 11.93 8.59
N GLU A 147 -23.61 12.85 8.96
CA GLU A 147 -22.24 12.94 8.44
C GLU A 147 -21.44 11.66 8.69
N MET A 148 -21.58 11.04 9.87
CA MET A 148 -20.93 9.77 10.16
C MET A 148 -21.53 8.64 9.35
N CYS A 149 -22.86 8.60 9.21
CA CYS A 149 -23.51 7.62 8.35
C CYS A 149 -23.01 7.73 6.91
N PHE A 150 -22.89 8.94 6.36
CA PHE A 150 -22.35 9.19 5.03
C PHE A 150 -20.91 8.69 4.90
N CYS A 151 -20.04 9.03 5.87
CA CYS A 151 -18.66 8.55 5.87
C CYS A 151 -18.61 7.01 5.86
N SER A 152 -19.36 6.36 6.76
CA SER A 152 -19.41 4.90 6.83
C SER A 152 -19.98 4.27 5.56
N THR A 153 -21.05 4.85 4.98
CA THR A 153 -21.65 4.37 3.74
C THR A 153 -20.65 4.44 2.58
N LEU A 154 -19.98 5.58 2.40
CA LEU A 154 -18.95 5.75 1.38
C LEU A 154 -17.80 4.76 1.58
N GLU A 155 -17.32 4.59 2.80
CA GLU A 155 -16.24 3.65 3.13
C GLU A 155 -16.59 2.21 2.77
N VAL A 156 -17.80 1.77 3.12
CA VAL A 156 -18.27 0.41 2.85
C VAL A 156 -18.47 0.22 1.35
N ILE A 157 -19.07 1.20 0.65
CA ILE A 157 -19.27 1.14 -0.80
C ILE A 157 -17.94 1.09 -1.54
N LEU A 158 -16.97 1.92 -1.16
CA LEU A 158 -15.62 1.86 -1.72
C LEU A 158 -14.97 0.51 -1.41
N ALA A 159 -15.06 0.02 -0.17
CA ALA A 159 -14.53 -1.29 0.18
C ALA A 159 -15.18 -2.39 -0.68
N CYS A 160 -16.51 -2.44 -0.79
CA CYS A 160 -17.23 -3.43 -1.59
C CYS A 160 -16.92 -3.32 -3.09
N ALA A 161 -16.94 -2.12 -3.65
CA ALA A 161 -16.77 -1.90 -5.08
C ALA A 161 -15.34 -2.12 -5.56
N LEU A 162 -14.36 -1.87 -4.67
CA LEU A 162 -12.94 -1.96 -4.97
C LEU A 162 -12.29 -3.26 -4.46
N THR A 163 -12.98 -4.03 -3.61
CA THR A 163 -12.53 -5.38 -3.26
C THR A 163 -12.65 -6.29 -4.47
N SER A 164 -11.52 -6.85 -4.89
CA SER A 164 -11.51 -7.98 -5.83
C SER A 164 -11.50 -9.30 -5.05
N ASP A 165 -11.84 -10.38 -5.74
CA ASP A 165 -11.69 -11.77 -5.31
C ASP A 165 -10.26 -12.12 -4.83
N ALA A 166 -9.33 -11.21 -5.10
CA ALA A 166 -7.96 -11.20 -4.64
C ALA A 166 -7.74 -11.09 -3.15
N ASP A 167 -8.23 -10.01 -2.58
CA ASP A 167 -7.91 -9.63 -1.22
C ASP A 167 -9.24 -9.34 -0.54
N PRO A 168 -10.11 -10.37 -0.39
CA PRO A 168 -11.36 -10.16 0.30
C PRO A 168 -11.01 -9.63 1.69
N PRO A 169 -11.58 -8.49 2.13
CA PRO A 169 -11.29 -7.96 3.44
C PRO A 169 -11.67 -9.04 4.47
N PRO A 170 -11.04 -9.04 5.66
CA PRO A 170 -11.30 -10.01 6.74
C PRO A 170 -12.70 -9.85 7.38
N LEU A 171 -13.67 -9.31 6.63
CA LEU A 171 -15.05 -9.16 7.03
C LEU A 171 -15.73 -10.54 7.01
N LYS A 172 -16.39 -10.89 8.12
CA LYS A 172 -17.15 -12.14 8.27
C LYS A 172 -18.08 -12.40 7.07
N PRO A 173 -18.19 -13.64 6.58
CA PRO A 173 -19.03 -13.98 5.43
C PRO A 173 -20.49 -13.86 5.84
N HIS A 174 -21.11 -12.72 5.56
CA HIS A 174 -22.54 -12.50 5.75
C HIS A 174 -23.30 -12.51 4.40
N GLY A 175 -22.62 -12.72 3.28
CA GLY A 175 -23.27 -12.82 1.96
C GLY A 175 -24.20 -14.03 1.85
N THR A 176 -25.24 -13.90 1.05
CA THR A 176 -26.12 -15.01 0.65
C THR A 176 -25.57 -15.69 -0.62
N PRO A 177 -25.99 -16.92 -0.96
CA PRO A 177 -25.62 -17.56 -2.22
C PRO A 177 -26.07 -16.79 -3.47
N ALA A 178 -26.99 -15.85 -3.33
CA ALA A 178 -27.49 -14.99 -4.40
C ALA A 178 -26.62 -13.73 -4.61
N CYS A 179 -25.66 -13.45 -3.74
CA CYS A 179 -24.76 -12.31 -3.91
C CYS A 179 -23.86 -12.49 -5.14
N ALA A 180 -23.64 -11.40 -5.88
CA ALA A 180 -22.63 -11.39 -6.94
C ALA A 180 -21.24 -11.70 -6.37
N GLY A 181 -20.45 -12.47 -7.11
CA GLY A 181 -19.04 -12.68 -6.79
C GLY A 181 -18.26 -11.36 -6.84
N PHE A 182 -17.08 -11.33 -6.23
CA PHE A 182 -16.23 -10.14 -6.31
C PHE A 182 -15.81 -9.86 -7.77
N PRO A 183 -15.74 -8.59 -8.18
CA PRO A 183 -15.31 -8.22 -9.52
C PRO A 183 -13.85 -8.62 -9.77
N SER A 184 -13.51 -8.87 -11.04
CA SER A 184 -12.12 -9.03 -11.43
C SER A 184 -11.30 -7.76 -11.17
N PHE A 185 -10.00 -7.90 -10.99
CA PHE A 185 -9.11 -6.75 -10.77
C PHE A 185 -9.14 -5.72 -11.92
N ALA A 186 -9.37 -6.15 -13.17
CA ALA A 186 -9.48 -5.25 -14.31
C ALA A 186 -10.68 -4.29 -14.13
N VAL A 187 -11.84 -4.81 -13.73
CA VAL A 187 -13.04 -4.03 -13.41
C VAL A 187 -12.79 -3.08 -12.25
N VAL A 188 -12.12 -3.54 -11.20
CA VAL A 188 -11.71 -2.67 -10.08
C VAL A 188 -10.86 -1.50 -10.59
N ARG A 189 -9.90 -1.75 -11.49
CA ARG A 189 -9.01 -0.73 -12.04
C ARG A 189 -9.77 0.30 -12.87
N GLU A 190 -10.76 -0.13 -13.66
CA GLU A 190 -11.66 0.76 -14.41
C GLU A 190 -12.50 1.64 -13.48
N ARG A 191 -13.12 1.04 -12.46
CA ARG A 191 -13.88 1.77 -11.43
C ARG A 191 -13.03 2.81 -10.74
N VAL A 192 -11.82 2.43 -10.32
CA VAL A 192 -10.86 3.35 -9.70
C VAL A 192 -10.44 4.46 -10.66
N ALA A 193 -10.24 4.19 -11.94
CA ALA A 193 -9.90 5.22 -12.92
C ALA A 193 -11.06 6.22 -13.11
N ALA A 194 -12.31 5.76 -13.01
CA ALA A 194 -13.51 6.58 -13.13
C ALA A 194 -13.88 7.37 -11.86
N LEU A 195 -13.22 7.12 -10.72
CA LEU A 195 -13.51 7.86 -9.48
C LEU A 195 -13.26 9.37 -9.67
N PRO A 196 -14.17 10.25 -9.22
CA PRO A 196 -13.97 11.70 -9.18
C PRO A 196 -12.71 12.11 -8.40
N SER A 197 -12.13 13.26 -8.73
CA SER A 197 -10.91 13.78 -8.09
C SER A 197 -11.07 14.07 -6.61
N GLU A 198 -12.28 14.43 -6.19
CA GLU A 198 -12.64 14.92 -4.85
C GLU A 198 -12.66 13.78 -3.82
N VAL A 199 -12.87 12.54 -4.28
CA VAL A 199 -12.97 11.35 -3.42
C VAL A 199 -11.64 11.08 -2.70
N LEU A 200 -10.50 11.25 -3.37
CA LEU A 200 -9.20 10.92 -2.79
C LEU A 200 -8.80 11.88 -1.65
N PRO A 201 -8.85 13.21 -1.81
CA PRO A 201 -8.65 14.14 -0.70
C PRO A 201 -9.63 13.89 0.45
N PHE A 202 -10.90 13.58 0.16
CA PHE A 202 -11.88 13.26 1.18
C PHE A 202 -11.47 12.03 2.01
N CYS A 203 -11.07 10.93 1.36
CA CYS A 203 -10.59 9.73 2.06
C CYS A 203 -9.33 10.01 2.90
N VAL A 204 -8.40 10.83 2.41
CA VAL A 204 -7.20 11.24 3.17
C VAL A 204 -7.58 12.09 4.39
N GLN A 205 -8.48 13.05 4.24
CA GLN A 205 -8.98 13.87 5.36
C GLN A 205 -9.72 13.04 6.40
N ARG A 206 -10.51 12.06 5.95
CA ARG A 206 -11.21 11.11 6.81
C ARG A 206 -10.24 10.31 7.67
N LEU A 207 -9.07 9.91 7.14
CA LEU A 207 -8.03 9.21 7.91
C LEU A 207 -7.55 10.07 9.07
N THR A 208 -7.29 11.36 8.84
CA THR A 208 -6.85 12.29 9.90
C THR A 208 -7.92 12.46 10.97
N TYR A 209 -9.19 12.59 10.58
CA TYR A 209 -10.30 12.67 11.52
C TYR A 209 -10.38 11.40 12.40
N VAL A 210 -10.38 10.22 11.79
CA VAL A 210 -10.47 8.94 12.53
C VAL A 210 -9.28 8.78 13.47
N SER A 211 -8.07 9.10 12.99
CA SER A 211 -6.85 9.00 13.80
C SER A 211 -6.90 9.89 15.04
N GLY A 212 -7.38 11.12 14.90
CA GLY A 212 -7.55 12.05 16.02
C GLY A 212 -8.59 11.58 17.04
N ARG A 213 -9.74 11.07 16.58
CA ARG A 213 -10.81 10.54 17.44
C ARG A 213 -10.35 9.32 18.25
N VAL A 214 -9.71 8.36 17.57
CA VAL A 214 -9.23 7.12 18.19
C VAL A 214 -8.11 7.43 19.20
N ALA A 215 -7.21 8.36 18.90
CA ALA A 215 -6.22 8.85 19.86
C ALA A 215 -6.89 9.58 21.05
N GLY A 216 -7.98 10.30 20.82
CA GLY A 216 -8.82 10.92 21.86
C GLY A 216 -9.61 9.94 22.73
N GLY A 217 -9.46 8.62 22.54
CA GLY A 217 -10.19 7.59 23.29
C GLY A 217 -11.64 7.38 22.83
N GLN A 218 -12.03 8.00 21.72
CA GLN A 218 -13.39 7.90 21.21
C GLN A 218 -13.48 6.74 20.22
N LEU A 219 -14.44 5.84 20.47
CA LEU A 219 -14.77 4.78 19.53
C LEU A 219 -15.25 5.39 18.21
N CYS A 220 -14.63 4.97 17.10
CA CYS A 220 -15.08 5.31 15.77
C CYS A 220 -15.55 4.02 15.10
N PRO A 221 -16.87 3.87 14.82
CA PRO A 221 -17.42 2.65 14.25
C PRO A 221 -17.13 2.57 12.75
N ALA A 222 -15.86 2.53 12.35
CA ALA A 222 -15.43 2.07 11.03
C ALA A 222 -13.89 2.03 10.92
N PRO A 223 -13.24 0.89 11.21
CA PRO A 223 -11.88 0.63 10.73
C PRO A 223 -11.83 0.37 9.20
N GLN A 224 -12.91 0.65 8.46
CA GLN A 224 -13.06 0.25 7.06
C GLN A 224 -12.41 1.19 6.05
N LEU A 225 -12.29 2.49 6.37
CA LEU A 225 -11.53 3.44 5.55
C LEU A 225 -10.12 2.94 5.23
N GLY A 226 -9.46 2.32 6.22
CA GLY A 226 -8.15 1.73 6.02
C GLY A 226 -8.12 0.78 4.84
N ASN A 227 -9.15 -0.06 4.68
CA ASN A 227 -9.21 -1.02 3.58
C ASN A 227 -9.50 -0.35 2.23
N ALA A 228 -10.44 0.60 2.15
CA ALA A 228 -10.74 1.31 0.90
C ALA A 228 -9.54 2.13 0.41
N LEU A 229 -8.92 2.91 1.29
CA LEU A 229 -7.74 3.71 0.94
C LEU A 229 -6.53 2.82 0.65
N LEU A 230 -6.36 1.69 1.35
CA LEU A 230 -5.31 0.71 1.00
C LEU A 230 -5.51 0.13 -0.39
N THR A 231 -6.74 -0.18 -0.77
CA THR A 231 -7.06 -0.64 -2.12
C THR A 231 -6.76 0.45 -3.15
N LEU A 232 -7.12 1.71 -2.88
CA LEU A 232 -6.77 2.85 -3.74
C LEU A 232 -5.25 3.02 -3.87
N CYS A 233 -4.50 2.89 -2.77
CA CYS A 233 -3.03 2.89 -2.79
C CYS A 233 -2.45 1.69 -3.55
N ALA A 234 -3.11 0.54 -3.53
CA ALA A 234 -2.67 -0.64 -4.26
C ALA A 234 -2.98 -0.54 -5.76
N VAL A 235 -4.14 0.02 -6.13
CA VAL A 235 -4.63 0.04 -7.52
C VAL A 235 -4.19 1.30 -8.28
N CYS A 236 -4.27 2.47 -7.64
CA CYS A 236 -3.95 3.77 -8.24
C CYS A 236 -3.04 4.64 -7.33
N PRO A 237 -1.90 4.13 -6.84
CA PRO A 237 -1.03 4.85 -5.90
C PRO A 237 -0.66 6.25 -6.38
N ARG A 238 -0.50 6.46 -7.68
CA ARG A 238 -0.14 7.76 -8.26
C ARG A 238 -1.25 8.80 -8.17
N ARG A 239 -2.52 8.40 -8.25
CA ARG A 239 -3.65 9.32 -8.03
C ARG A 239 -3.72 9.73 -6.57
N VAL A 240 -3.43 8.80 -5.65
CA VAL A 240 -3.36 9.10 -4.21
C VAL A 240 -2.17 10.01 -3.91
N LEU A 241 -1.00 9.75 -4.50
CA LEU A 241 0.19 10.62 -4.39
C LEU A 241 -0.02 12.03 -4.96
N ALA A 242 -0.95 12.19 -5.90
CA ALA A 242 -1.32 13.50 -6.43
C ALA A 242 -2.16 14.33 -5.44
N VAL A 243 -2.69 13.74 -4.37
CA VAL A 243 -3.32 14.49 -3.28
C VAL A 243 -2.23 15.31 -2.56
N PRO A 244 -2.39 16.64 -2.44
CA PRO A 244 -1.39 17.49 -1.82
C PRO A 244 -1.00 17.03 -0.42
N ALA A 245 0.31 16.98 -0.14
CA ALA A 245 0.87 16.63 1.17
C ALA A 245 0.43 15.27 1.74
N VAL A 246 -0.05 14.33 0.91
CA VAL A 246 -0.61 13.05 1.40
C VAL A 246 0.36 12.25 2.29
N LEU A 247 1.65 12.24 1.96
CA LEU A 247 2.66 11.56 2.78
C LEU A 247 2.85 12.26 4.14
N ASP A 248 2.81 13.59 4.17
CA ASP A 248 2.89 14.37 5.41
C ASP A 248 1.63 14.17 6.25
N THR A 249 0.44 14.13 5.63
CA THR A 249 -0.84 13.88 6.30
C THR A 249 -0.88 12.50 6.96
N ILE A 250 -0.46 11.45 6.24
CA ILE A 250 -0.41 10.10 6.82
C ILE A 250 0.68 10.03 7.91
N THR A 251 1.81 10.71 7.73
CA THR A 251 2.85 10.79 8.76
C THR A 251 2.35 11.48 10.03
N ALA A 252 1.58 12.56 9.91
CA ALA A 252 0.95 13.23 11.04
C ALA A 252 -0.03 12.31 11.76
N ALA A 253 -0.82 11.51 11.03
CA ALA A 253 -1.68 10.49 11.62
C ALA A 253 -0.87 9.44 12.41
N VAL A 254 0.27 8.98 11.87
CA VAL A 254 1.17 8.07 12.60
C VAL A 254 1.70 8.73 13.88
N VAL A 255 2.10 10.00 13.84
CA VAL A 255 2.59 10.72 15.03
C VAL A 255 1.53 10.73 16.14
N VAL A 256 0.29 11.08 15.80
CA VAL A 256 -0.83 11.13 16.75
C VAL A 256 -1.14 9.74 17.32
N LEU A 257 -1.15 8.71 16.49
CA LEU A 257 -1.48 7.34 16.91
C LEU A 257 -0.34 6.66 17.69
N ALA A 258 0.91 7.08 17.46
CA ALA A 258 2.09 6.45 18.04
C ALA A 258 2.50 7.04 19.39
N GLU A 259 1.72 7.92 20.01
CA GLU A 259 2.03 8.40 21.35
C GLU A 259 2.00 7.27 22.39
N ARG A 260 2.97 7.28 23.32
CA ARG A 260 3.15 6.19 24.31
C ARG A 260 1.91 5.93 25.17
N ARG A 261 1.12 6.96 25.46
CA ARG A 261 -0.13 6.86 26.23
C ARG A 261 -1.19 5.96 25.57
N HIS A 262 -1.02 5.63 24.29
CA HIS A 262 -1.92 4.76 23.54
C HIS A 262 -1.44 3.31 23.45
N ALA A 263 -0.29 2.97 24.05
CA ALA A 263 0.22 1.61 24.06
C ALA A 263 -0.83 0.63 24.63
N GLY A 264 -1.03 -0.48 23.93
CA GLY A 264 -1.97 -1.54 24.32
C GLY A 264 -3.45 -1.30 23.95
N LYS A 265 -3.82 -0.14 23.39
CA LYS A 265 -5.20 0.13 22.91
C LYS A 265 -5.44 -0.51 21.54
N PRO A 266 -6.27 -1.56 21.40
CA PRO A 266 -6.42 -2.32 20.15
C PRO A 266 -6.82 -1.47 18.94
N GLU A 267 -7.74 -0.52 19.13
CA GLU A 267 -8.26 0.36 18.08
C GLU A 267 -7.17 1.30 17.55
N VAL A 268 -6.33 1.83 18.45
CA VAL A 268 -5.19 2.68 18.09
C VAL A 268 -4.15 1.87 17.32
N LEU A 269 -3.83 0.67 17.79
CA LEU A 269 -2.86 -0.22 17.12
C LEU A 269 -3.32 -0.61 15.71
N LEU A 270 -4.61 -0.86 15.53
CA LEU A 270 -5.20 -1.13 14.22
C LEU A 270 -5.07 0.08 13.28
N CYS A 271 -5.45 1.28 13.74
CA CYS A 271 -5.34 2.51 12.95
C CYS A 271 -3.88 2.84 12.61
N LEU A 272 -2.96 2.65 13.57
CA LEU A 272 -1.53 2.85 13.39
C LEU A 272 -0.98 1.90 12.32
N TYR A 273 -1.35 0.62 12.38
CA TYR A 273 -0.97 -0.35 11.37
C TYR A 273 -1.49 0.01 9.98
N LEU A 274 -2.75 0.43 9.86
CA LEU A 274 -3.32 0.88 8.60
C LEU A 274 -2.57 2.08 8.02
N ALA A 275 -2.25 3.08 8.85
CA ALA A 275 -1.46 4.24 8.43
C ALA A 275 -0.05 3.85 7.93
N LEU A 276 0.63 2.92 8.62
CA LEU A 276 1.92 2.40 8.17
C LEU A 276 1.81 1.60 6.86
N ARG A 277 0.75 0.81 6.67
CA ARG A 277 0.53 0.12 5.40
C ARG A 277 0.31 1.10 4.25
N LEU A 278 -0.42 2.19 4.49
CA LEU A 278 -0.62 3.25 3.49
C LEU A 278 0.71 3.90 3.11
N LEU A 279 1.53 4.29 4.09
CA LEU A 279 2.88 4.80 3.83
C LEU A 279 3.74 3.79 3.07
N SER A 280 3.66 2.51 3.38
CA SER A 280 4.43 1.47 2.70
C SER A 280 3.99 1.34 1.24
N ALA A 281 2.69 1.31 0.97
CA ALA A 281 2.14 1.18 -0.37
C ALA A 281 2.51 2.38 -1.27
N LEU A 282 2.39 3.61 -0.73
CA LEU A 282 2.75 4.83 -1.45
C LEU A 282 4.27 4.97 -1.59
N GLY A 283 5.01 4.64 -0.55
CA GLY A 283 6.47 4.71 -0.52
C GLY A 283 7.18 3.77 -1.49
N GLU A 284 6.56 2.64 -1.83
CA GLU A 284 7.06 1.76 -2.88
C GLU A 284 6.96 2.39 -4.28
N VAL A 285 6.09 3.39 -4.48
CA VAL A 285 5.90 4.12 -5.73
C VAL A 285 6.67 5.43 -5.75
N ASP A 286 6.69 6.17 -4.63
CA ASP A 286 7.46 7.41 -4.45
C ASP A 286 8.44 7.31 -3.28
N VAL A 287 9.51 6.53 -3.51
CA VAL A 287 10.60 6.36 -2.54
C VAL A 287 11.25 7.71 -2.20
N ALA A 288 11.37 8.59 -3.20
CA ALA A 288 11.99 9.89 -3.03
C ALA A 288 11.12 10.82 -2.15
N GLY A 289 9.79 10.78 -2.31
CA GLY A 289 8.84 11.46 -1.44
C GLY A 289 8.99 11.04 0.01
N VAL A 290 8.94 9.73 0.29
CA VAL A 290 9.10 9.19 1.66
C VAL A 290 10.38 9.64 2.33
N ARG A 291 11.49 9.73 1.58
CA ARG A 291 12.78 10.21 2.09
C ARG A 291 12.79 11.71 2.43
N ARG A 292 11.95 12.50 1.77
CA ARG A 292 11.81 13.94 2.03
C ARG A 292 10.77 14.26 3.09
N THR A 293 9.86 13.33 3.40
CA THR A 293 8.83 13.52 4.41
C THR A 293 9.44 13.80 5.78
N ALA A 294 9.22 15.02 6.27
CA ALA A 294 9.79 15.48 7.52
C ALA A 294 9.20 14.71 8.72
N GLY A 295 10.03 14.42 9.72
CA GLY A 295 9.58 13.77 10.97
C GLY A 295 9.22 12.29 10.83
N LEU A 296 9.21 11.71 9.63
CA LEU A 296 8.81 10.31 9.42
C LEU A 296 9.72 9.32 10.19
N ALA A 297 11.03 9.55 10.22
CA ALA A 297 11.97 8.71 10.98
C ALA A 297 11.60 8.63 12.48
N ARG A 298 11.24 9.78 13.08
CA ARG A 298 10.78 9.86 14.47
C ARG A 298 9.40 9.20 14.66
N ALA A 299 8.49 9.40 13.71
CA ALA A 299 7.16 8.79 13.74
C ALA A 299 7.23 7.25 13.70
N LEU A 300 8.10 6.67 12.85
CA LEU A 300 8.32 5.22 12.82
C LEU A 300 8.94 4.70 14.11
N ALA A 301 9.84 5.46 14.73
CA ALA A 301 10.42 5.08 16.01
C ALA A 301 9.37 5.08 17.14
N ALA A 302 8.51 6.10 17.19
CA ALA A 302 7.37 6.11 18.09
C ALA A 302 6.45 4.91 17.85
N ALA A 303 6.14 4.60 16.59
CA ALA A 303 5.28 3.47 16.23
C ALA A 303 5.87 2.13 16.69
N TYR A 304 7.19 1.94 16.54
CA TYR A 304 7.89 0.75 17.04
C TYR A 304 7.70 0.58 18.55
N HIS A 305 7.88 1.66 19.32
CA HIS A 305 7.72 1.60 20.78
C HIS A 305 6.27 1.33 21.19
N THR A 306 5.30 1.91 20.49
CA THR A 306 3.88 1.68 20.76
C THR A 306 3.46 0.24 20.47
N PHE A 307 3.94 -0.37 19.38
CA PHE A 307 3.74 -1.80 19.12
C PHE A 307 4.46 -2.68 20.14
N SER A 308 5.70 -2.35 20.49
CA SER A 308 6.52 -3.17 21.40
C SER A 308 6.03 -3.13 22.84
N ALA A 309 5.33 -2.07 23.24
CA ALA A 309 4.69 -1.94 24.55
C ALA A 309 3.31 -2.61 24.61
N SER A 310 2.76 -3.07 23.47
CA SER A 310 1.46 -3.74 23.45
C SER A 310 1.56 -5.14 24.06
N PRO A 311 0.60 -5.56 24.90
CA PRO A 311 0.52 -6.93 25.40
C PRO A 311 0.06 -7.92 24.30
N VAL A 312 -0.36 -7.42 23.13
CA VAL A 312 -0.77 -8.23 21.98
C VAL A 312 0.45 -8.93 21.37
N GLY A 313 0.70 -10.16 21.81
CA GLY A 313 1.70 -11.05 21.22
C GLY A 313 1.17 -11.79 19.98
N GLY A 314 2.06 -12.52 19.29
CA GLY A 314 1.68 -13.42 18.20
C GLY A 314 1.76 -12.82 16.80
N GLY A 315 1.00 -13.41 15.85
CA GLY A 315 1.15 -13.15 14.41
C GLY A 315 0.79 -11.73 13.96
N GLU A 316 -0.13 -11.05 14.64
CA GLU A 316 -0.53 -9.66 14.31
C GLU A 316 0.60 -8.67 14.59
N LEU A 317 1.23 -8.76 15.76
CA LEU A 317 2.40 -7.96 16.10
C LEU A 317 3.54 -8.19 15.10
N GLU A 318 3.74 -9.43 14.65
CA GLU A 318 4.74 -9.73 13.62
C GLU A 318 4.42 -9.04 12.28
N ALA A 319 3.15 -9.04 11.85
CA ALA A 319 2.73 -8.33 10.64
C ALA A 319 2.95 -6.81 10.74
N HIS A 320 2.66 -6.22 11.90
CA HIS A 320 2.88 -4.80 12.18
C HIS A 320 4.36 -4.44 12.09
N LEU A 321 5.22 -5.18 12.80
CA LEU A 321 6.66 -4.94 12.80
C LEU A 321 7.31 -5.21 11.44
N ASN A 322 6.80 -6.17 10.67
CA ASN A 322 7.28 -6.42 9.31
C ASN A 322 7.00 -5.23 8.37
N THR A 323 5.83 -4.60 8.49
CA THR A 323 5.48 -3.39 7.73
C THR A 323 6.37 -2.22 8.14
N LEU A 324 6.60 -2.04 9.43
CA LEU A 324 7.51 -1.02 9.96
C LEU A 324 8.93 -1.19 9.41
N VAL A 325 9.48 -2.41 9.42
CA VAL A 325 10.83 -2.67 8.88
C VAL A 325 10.92 -2.36 7.38
N ARG A 326 9.85 -2.61 6.61
CA ARG A 326 9.82 -2.20 5.18
C ARG A 326 9.96 -0.68 5.02
N LEU A 327 9.30 0.11 5.87
CA LEU A 327 9.43 1.57 5.85
C LEU A 327 10.82 2.04 6.30
N LEU A 328 11.43 1.40 7.31
CA LEU A 328 12.81 1.70 7.72
C LEU A 328 13.79 1.48 6.57
N VAL A 329 13.60 0.40 5.79
CA VAL A 329 14.39 0.12 4.59
C VAL A 329 14.24 1.24 3.55
N LEU A 330 13.01 1.70 3.27
CA LEU A 330 12.78 2.77 2.28
C LEU A 330 13.51 4.08 2.67
N LEU A 331 13.54 4.38 3.96
CA LEU A 331 14.18 5.56 4.53
C LEU A 331 15.70 5.45 4.68
N SER A 332 16.28 4.25 4.80
CA SER A 332 17.68 4.10 5.20
C SER A 332 18.69 4.73 4.23
N ALA A 333 18.29 4.94 2.97
CA ALA A 333 19.09 5.61 1.96
C ALA A 333 19.07 7.16 2.07
N ALA A 334 18.18 7.75 2.87
CA ALA A 334 18.23 9.16 3.25
C ALA A 334 19.22 9.38 4.41
N VAL A 335 20.47 8.97 4.18
CA VAL A 335 21.50 8.79 5.22
C VAL A 335 21.70 10.03 6.10
N PRO A 336 21.76 11.28 5.59
CA PRO A 336 21.89 12.45 6.45
C PRO A 336 20.74 12.61 7.45
N VAL A 337 19.51 12.26 7.04
CA VAL A 337 18.31 12.37 7.88
C VAL A 337 18.28 11.26 8.93
N VAL A 338 18.54 10.01 8.52
CA VAL A 338 18.46 8.86 9.45
C VAL A 338 19.65 8.77 10.39
N ALA A 339 20.85 9.19 9.97
CA ALA A 339 22.03 9.24 10.82
C ALA A 339 21.92 10.31 11.92
N ALA A 340 21.15 11.37 11.68
CA ALA A 340 20.87 12.42 12.67
C ALA A 340 19.74 12.04 13.66
N SER A 341 18.94 11.01 13.37
CA SER A 341 17.82 10.60 14.25
C SER A 341 18.25 9.52 15.24
N VAL A 342 18.46 9.94 16.49
CA VAL A 342 18.75 9.04 17.62
C VAL A 342 17.66 8.00 17.80
N GLU A 343 16.39 8.39 17.63
CA GLU A 343 15.22 7.52 17.80
C GLU A 343 15.20 6.42 16.73
N PHE A 344 15.44 6.77 15.47
CA PHE A 344 15.51 5.81 14.37
C PHE A 344 16.65 4.80 14.58
N LEU A 345 17.84 5.28 14.93
CA LEU A 345 18.99 4.42 15.19
C LEU A 345 18.77 3.53 16.41
N GLY A 346 18.10 4.05 17.45
CA GLY A 346 17.71 3.29 18.63
C GLY A 346 16.79 2.11 18.30
N VAL A 347 15.85 2.29 17.37
CA VAL A 347 14.98 1.21 16.88
C VAL A 347 15.77 0.11 16.19
N LEU A 348 16.77 0.46 15.37
CA LEU A 348 17.64 -0.55 14.73
C LEU A 348 18.39 -1.37 15.77
N VAL A 349 18.92 -0.72 16.82
CA VAL A 349 19.59 -1.41 17.94
C VAL A 349 18.62 -2.31 18.69
N ALA A 350 17.41 -1.84 18.97
CA ALA A 350 16.39 -2.62 19.66
C ALA A 350 15.96 -3.86 18.86
N LEU A 351 15.71 -3.70 17.55
CA LEU A 351 15.40 -4.80 16.64
C LEU A 351 16.56 -5.80 16.51
N ALA A 352 17.81 -5.32 16.44
CA ALA A 352 18.98 -6.17 16.40
C ALA A 352 19.16 -7.01 17.68
N SER A 353 18.76 -6.46 18.83
CA SER A 353 18.89 -7.13 20.13
C SER A 353 17.86 -8.24 20.35
N ALA A 354 16.77 -8.28 19.58
CA ALA A 354 15.71 -9.27 19.71
C ALA A 354 16.00 -10.52 18.85
N THR A 355 16.30 -11.66 19.48
CA THR A 355 16.71 -12.90 18.76
C THR A 355 16.05 -14.18 19.28
N ALA A 356 14.93 -14.09 20.01
CA ALA A 356 14.32 -15.26 20.66
C ALA A 356 13.40 -16.09 19.74
N THR A 357 12.74 -15.45 18.75
CA THR A 357 11.86 -16.14 17.78
C THR A 357 12.38 -16.05 16.35
N GLN A 358 11.91 -16.92 15.45
CA GLN A 358 12.27 -16.86 14.02
C GLN A 358 11.92 -15.50 13.39
N GLY A 359 10.75 -14.94 13.71
CA GLY A 359 10.36 -13.61 13.24
C GLY A 359 11.29 -12.51 13.77
N GLN A 360 11.74 -12.61 15.01
CA GLN A 360 12.73 -11.69 15.60
C GLN A 360 14.10 -11.82 14.93
N LEU A 361 14.58 -13.05 14.67
CA LEU A 361 15.83 -13.29 13.94
C LEU A 361 15.82 -12.66 12.54
N CYS A 362 14.71 -12.79 11.80
CA CYS A 362 14.55 -12.14 10.50
C CYS A 362 14.65 -10.61 10.59
N ARG A 363 14.11 -10.00 11.64
CA ARG A 363 14.18 -8.54 11.86
C ARG A 363 15.55 -8.10 12.35
N SER A 364 16.17 -8.86 13.24
CA SER A 364 17.52 -8.60 13.76
C SER A 364 18.56 -8.61 12.64
N HIS A 365 18.48 -9.60 11.74
CA HIS A 365 19.29 -9.63 10.52
C HIS A 365 19.15 -8.35 9.69
N LYS A 366 17.91 -7.92 9.38
CA LYS A 366 17.67 -6.70 8.60
C LYS A 366 18.19 -5.45 9.32
N ALA A 367 17.98 -5.35 10.63
CA ALA A 367 18.39 -4.21 11.42
C ALA A 367 19.92 -4.05 11.46
N ALA A 368 20.67 -5.14 11.65
CA ALA A 368 22.13 -5.12 11.66
C ALA A 368 22.71 -4.64 10.32
N CYS A 369 22.18 -5.14 9.22
CA CYS A 369 22.71 -4.78 7.91
C CYS A 369 22.25 -3.37 7.47
N LEU A 370 21.07 -2.89 7.88
CA LEU A 370 20.67 -1.49 7.70
C LEU A 370 21.57 -0.54 8.50
N ALA A 371 21.89 -0.88 9.75
CA ALA A 371 22.80 -0.10 10.58
C ALA A 371 24.21 -0.01 9.95
N LEU A 372 24.69 -1.11 9.37
CA LEU A 372 25.96 -1.12 8.64
C LEU A 372 25.90 -0.23 7.39
N HIS A 373 24.83 -0.34 6.59
CA HIS A 373 24.65 0.51 5.41
C HIS A 373 24.70 2.01 5.77
N ILE A 374 23.93 2.42 6.79
CA ILE A 374 23.89 3.82 7.24
C ILE A 374 25.28 4.25 7.70
N SER A 375 25.98 3.40 8.46
CA SER A 375 27.34 3.70 8.94
C SER A 375 28.31 3.93 7.79
N VAL A 376 28.36 3.03 6.81
CA VAL A 376 29.24 3.14 5.63
C VAL A 376 28.91 4.38 4.79
N ARG A 377 27.63 4.64 4.53
CA ARG A 377 27.25 5.81 3.71
C ARG A 377 27.41 7.13 4.44
N HIS A 378 27.25 7.15 5.76
CA HIS A 378 27.49 8.34 6.56
C HIS A 378 28.97 8.76 6.44
N THR A 379 29.85 7.77 6.39
CA THR A 379 31.28 7.98 6.26
C THR A 379 31.70 8.35 4.84
N ASP A 380 31.07 7.75 3.81
CA ASP A 380 31.24 8.19 2.41
C ASP A 380 30.87 9.67 2.24
N GLY A 381 29.90 10.15 3.03
CA GLY A 381 29.48 11.56 3.08
C GLY A 381 30.44 12.50 3.81
N GLY A 382 31.62 12.04 4.21
CA GLY A 382 32.66 12.84 4.86
C GLY A 382 32.67 12.81 6.40
N ALA A 383 31.79 12.02 7.04
CA ALA A 383 31.84 11.84 8.48
C ALA A 383 33.06 11.00 8.91
N ARG A 384 33.75 11.41 9.98
CA ARG A 384 34.95 10.73 10.50
C ARG A 384 34.66 9.56 11.43
N GLU A 385 33.41 9.42 11.86
CA GLU A 385 32.95 8.42 12.83
C GLU A 385 31.57 7.91 12.43
N MET A 386 31.22 6.73 12.94
CA MET A 386 29.87 6.20 12.78
C MET A 386 28.87 6.94 13.70
N PRO A 387 27.56 6.90 13.42
CA PRO A 387 26.57 7.55 14.28
C PRO A 387 26.67 7.08 15.75
N ALA A 388 26.69 8.03 16.69
CA ALA A 388 26.97 7.76 18.11
C ALA A 388 26.04 6.70 18.74
N THR A 389 24.75 6.72 18.39
CA THR A 389 23.78 5.72 18.86
C THR A 389 24.18 4.28 18.46
N LEU A 390 24.75 4.10 17.26
CA LEU A 390 25.24 2.79 16.80
C LEU A 390 26.58 2.44 17.45
N ALA A 391 27.45 3.44 17.68
CA ALA A 391 28.74 3.24 18.35
C ALA A 391 28.57 2.73 19.79
N VAL A 392 27.65 3.33 20.56
CA VAL A 392 27.36 2.93 21.95
C VAL A 392 26.80 1.49 22.01
N ALA A 393 26.14 1.02 20.96
CA ALA A 393 25.57 -0.32 20.87
C ALA A 393 26.61 -1.44 20.58
N ARG A 394 27.91 -1.18 20.71
CA ARG A 394 29.00 -2.16 20.46
C ARG A 394 28.76 -3.55 21.07
N ARG A 395 28.27 -3.62 22.31
CA ARG A 395 28.00 -4.89 22.99
C ARG A 395 26.91 -5.72 22.30
N THR A 396 25.90 -5.05 21.74
CA THR A 396 24.85 -5.69 20.93
C THR A 396 25.45 -6.30 19.67
N TRP A 397 26.31 -5.56 18.96
CA TRP A 397 26.96 -6.03 17.73
C TRP A 397 27.89 -7.22 17.98
N LEU A 398 28.68 -7.19 19.06
CA LEU A 398 29.53 -8.32 19.44
C LEU A 398 28.73 -9.59 19.72
N ARG A 399 27.64 -9.47 20.49
CA ARG A 399 26.75 -10.61 20.79
C ARG A 399 26.16 -11.18 19.50
N LEU A 400 25.62 -10.31 18.65
CA LEU A 400 25.00 -10.72 17.40
C LEU A 400 26.01 -11.37 16.44
N GLY A 401 27.24 -10.85 16.40
CA GLY A 401 28.34 -11.37 15.61
C GLY A 401 28.74 -12.80 15.94
N THR A 402 28.50 -13.24 17.19
CA THR A 402 28.82 -14.59 17.66
C THR A 402 27.64 -15.54 17.62
N THR A 403 26.44 -15.09 18.01
CA THR A 403 25.30 -15.97 18.27
C THR A 403 24.27 -16.06 17.15
N HIS A 404 24.26 -15.12 16.20
CA HIS A 404 23.19 -15.09 15.20
C HIS A 404 23.29 -16.28 14.21
N PRO A 405 22.18 -16.98 13.89
CA PRO A 405 22.21 -18.15 13.01
C PRO A 405 22.53 -17.82 11.55
N ALA A 406 22.11 -16.64 11.06
CA ALA A 406 22.41 -16.20 9.69
C ALA A 406 23.83 -15.61 9.58
N THR A 407 24.65 -16.16 8.68
CA THR A 407 26.05 -15.73 8.44
C THR A 407 26.17 -14.25 8.07
N ALA A 408 25.35 -13.76 7.15
CA ALA A 408 25.39 -12.36 6.73
C ALA A 408 25.09 -11.36 7.88
N ALA A 409 24.21 -11.72 8.81
CA ALA A 409 23.97 -10.90 10.00
C ALA A 409 25.16 -10.91 10.95
N ARG A 410 25.82 -12.07 11.13
CA ARG A 410 27.04 -12.16 11.93
C ARG A 410 28.16 -11.32 11.35
N GLU A 411 28.33 -11.34 10.04
CA GLU A 411 29.35 -10.55 9.34
C GLU A 411 29.06 -9.06 9.48
N ALA A 412 27.84 -8.62 9.19
CA ALA A 412 27.46 -7.22 9.35
C ALA A 412 27.66 -6.72 10.79
N ALA A 413 27.30 -7.54 11.79
CA ALA A 413 27.48 -7.21 13.19
C ALA A 413 28.95 -7.18 13.62
N ARG A 414 29.79 -8.11 13.14
CA ARG A 414 31.24 -8.08 13.38
C ARG A 414 31.87 -6.83 12.80
N THR A 415 31.47 -6.44 11.60
CA THR A 415 31.92 -5.19 10.95
C THR A 415 31.51 -3.97 11.76
N LEU A 416 30.24 -3.88 12.18
CA LEU A 416 29.78 -2.80 13.05
C LEU A 416 30.60 -2.72 14.34
N ALA A 417 30.87 -3.85 15.00
CA ALA A 417 31.67 -3.89 16.22
C ALA A 417 33.11 -3.43 16.01
N ALA A 418 33.71 -3.72 14.85
CA ALA A 418 35.04 -3.26 14.47
C ALA A 418 35.06 -1.75 14.14
N LEU A 419 34.02 -1.23 13.49
CA LEU A 419 33.84 0.19 13.23
C LEU A 419 33.76 1.02 14.51
N CYS A 420 33.16 0.46 15.57
CA CYS A 420 33.12 1.12 16.88
C CYS A 420 34.52 1.35 17.50
N THR A 421 35.55 0.59 17.10
CA THR A 421 36.90 0.68 17.69
C THR A 421 37.93 1.35 16.79
N ALA A 422 37.86 1.11 15.48
CA ALA A 422 38.89 1.55 14.55
C ALA A 422 38.65 2.94 13.94
N GLY A 423 37.45 3.51 14.13
CA GLY A 423 37.02 4.67 13.35
C GLY A 423 36.99 4.36 11.84
N VAL A 424 36.78 5.40 11.01
CA VAL A 424 36.54 5.25 9.56
C VAL A 424 37.79 4.85 8.79
N GLY A 425 38.99 5.08 9.36
CA GLY A 425 40.27 4.60 8.82
C GLY A 425 40.36 3.08 8.71
N GLY A 426 39.48 2.33 9.39
CA GLY A 426 39.40 0.86 9.31
C GLY A 426 38.55 0.29 8.17
N LEU A 427 37.72 1.09 7.48
CA LEU A 427 36.81 0.58 6.43
C LEU A 427 37.54 0.12 5.17
N ALA A 428 38.59 0.83 4.76
CA ALA A 428 39.44 0.44 3.64
C ALA A 428 40.24 -0.85 3.92
N ALA A 429 40.55 -1.12 5.19
CA ALA A 429 41.28 -2.31 5.62
C ALA A 429 40.38 -3.55 5.81
N ALA A 430 39.07 -3.36 6.01
CA ALA A 430 38.16 -4.46 6.35
C ALA A 430 37.76 -5.36 5.16
N GLY A 431 38.09 -5.00 3.92
CA GLY A 431 37.91 -5.87 2.74
C GLY A 431 36.51 -6.46 2.59
N LEU A 432 35.46 -5.68 2.92
CA LEU A 432 34.10 -6.20 3.01
C LEU A 432 33.54 -6.56 1.63
N PRO A 433 32.89 -7.73 1.49
CA PRO A 433 32.25 -8.08 0.24
C PRO A 433 31.06 -7.13 -0.03
N PRO A 434 30.81 -6.75 -1.30
CA PRO A 434 29.71 -5.86 -1.66
C PRO A 434 28.32 -6.39 -1.26
N SER A 435 28.18 -7.69 -0.98
CA SER A 435 26.96 -8.31 -0.42
C SER A 435 26.59 -7.83 0.99
N VAL A 436 27.58 -7.36 1.77
CA VAL A 436 27.43 -6.94 3.18
C VAL A 436 27.26 -5.42 3.32
N THR A 437 27.78 -4.63 2.37
CA THR A 437 27.67 -3.16 2.35
C THR A 437 26.49 -2.64 1.52
N ASP A 438 25.85 -3.50 0.74
CA ASP A 438 24.72 -3.15 -0.12
C ASP A 438 23.41 -3.60 0.55
N PRO A 439 22.55 -2.67 1.04
CA PRO A 439 21.30 -3.00 1.74
C PRO A 439 20.33 -3.82 0.87
N THR A 440 20.61 -3.91 -0.43
CA THR A 440 19.88 -4.68 -1.44
C THR A 440 19.94 -6.20 -1.25
N SER A 441 20.84 -6.73 -0.42
CA SER A 441 20.81 -8.15 0.00
C SER A 441 19.74 -8.43 1.06
N LEU A 442 19.33 -7.41 1.82
CA LEU A 442 18.33 -7.49 2.91
C LEU A 442 16.92 -7.22 2.42
N VAL A 443 16.84 -6.42 1.38
CA VAL A 443 15.66 -6.27 0.57
C VAL A 443 15.68 -7.46 -0.35
N VAL A 444 14.95 -8.54 -0.01
CA VAL A 444 14.35 -9.34 -1.09
C VAL A 444 13.72 -8.28 -1.98
N PRO A 445 14.16 -8.14 -3.24
CA PRO A 445 13.60 -7.13 -4.11
C PRO A 445 12.09 -7.20 -3.90
N VAL A 446 11.47 -6.15 -3.35
CA VAL A 446 10.00 -6.05 -3.16
C VAL A 446 9.35 -5.81 -4.53
N TRP A 447 9.86 -6.58 -5.49
CA TRP A 447 9.51 -6.74 -6.87
C TRP A 447 9.03 -8.17 -7.06
N SER A 448 8.60 -8.85 -5.99
CA SER A 448 7.31 -9.52 -6.09
C SER A 448 6.36 -8.44 -6.58
N ASN A 449 6.16 -8.41 -7.90
CA ASN A 449 5.15 -7.65 -8.60
C ASN A 449 4.04 -7.34 -7.58
N PRO A 450 3.92 -6.11 -7.04
CA PRO A 450 3.05 -5.85 -5.88
C PRO A 450 1.62 -6.29 -6.18
N ILE A 451 1.36 -6.45 -7.48
CA ILE A 451 0.27 -7.19 -8.02
C ILE A 451 0.87 -8.18 -9.01
N ALA A 452 1.07 -9.45 -8.64
CA ALA A 452 1.39 -10.49 -9.62
C ALA A 452 0.26 -10.52 -10.65
N CYS A 453 0.32 -9.67 -11.67
CA CYS A 453 -0.74 -9.46 -12.65
C CYS A 453 -0.57 -10.47 -13.76
N CYS A 454 -1.66 -11.12 -14.13
CA CYS A 454 -1.73 -11.96 -15.28
C CYS A 454 -1.43 -11.10 -16.50
N TRP A 455 -0.47 -11.51 -17.31
CA TRP A 455 -0.08 -10.78 -18.52
C TRP A 455 -1.26 -10.66 -19.51
N GLY A 456 -2.08 -11.71 -19.61
CA GLY A 456 -3.24 -11.72 -20.52
C GLY A 456 -4.39 -10.80 -20.10
N CYS A 457 -4.84 -10.87 -18.84
CA CYS A 457 -6.05 -10.15 -18.38
C CYS A 457 -5.78 -9.06 -17.34
N GLY A 458 -4.53 -8.86 -16.92
CA GLY A 458 -4.17 -7.93 -15.85
C GLY A 458 -4.57 -8.37 -14.44
N ALA A 459 -5.23 -9.54 -14.27
CA ALA A 459 -5.73 -10.00 -12.97
C ALA A 459 -4.61 -10.44 -12.02
N THR A 460 -4.67 -10.06 -10.76
CA THR A 460 -3.63 -10.35 -9.77
C THR A 460 -3.60 -11.86 -9.40
N ALA A 461 -2.49 -12.41 -8.88
CA ALA A 461 -2.40 -13.79 -8.37
C ALA A 461 -3.51 -14.10 -7.38
N LYS A 462 -3.84 -13.07 -6.62
CA LYS A 462 -4.86 -13.13 -5.63
C LYS A 462 -6.24 -13.27 -6.32
N ALA A 463 -6.50 -12.58 -7.44
CA ALA A 463 -7.80 -12.45 -8.15
C ALA A 463 -8.32 -13.72 -8.85
N GLY A 464 -7.97 -14.90 -8.33
CA GLY A 464 -8.47 -16.19 -8.82
C GLY A 464 -8.62 -17.25 -7.74
N ALA A 465 -8.30 -16.88 -6.49
CA ALA A 465 -8.45 -17.59 -5.21
C ALA A 465 -7.22 -17.23 -4.36
N PRO A 466 -7.36 -16.99 -3.04
CA PRO A 466 -6.26 -16.64 -2.14
C PRO A 466 -5.12 -17.68 -2.07
N SER A 467 -5.30 -18.87 -2.65
CA SER A 467 -4.32 -19.95 -2.76
C SER A 467 -3.65 -20.10 -4.14
N HIS A 468 -4.11 -19.41 -5.20
CA HIS A 468 -3.66 -19.67 -6.56
C HIS A 468 -2.48 -18.77 -6.96
N ARG A 469 -1.26 -19.26 -6.80
CA ARG A 469 -0.07 -18.56 -7.34
C ARG A 469 -0.20 -18.43 -8.86
N LEU A 470 0.05 -17.25 -9.42
CA LEU A 470 0.18 -17.10 -10.87
C LEU A 470 1.20 -18.10 -11.41
N LYS A 471 0.90 -18.67 -12.57
CA LYS A 471 1.77 -19.63 -13.23
C LYS A 471 2.63 -18.93 -14.27
N HIS A 472 3.94 -19.10 -14.14
CA HIS A 472 4.89 -18.62 -15.15
C HIS A 472 4.76 -19.43 -16.45
N CYS A 473 4.93 -18.76 -17.58
CA CYS A 473 5.12 -19.38 -18.88
C CYS A 473 6.29 -20.36 -18.81
N ALA A 474 6.06 -21.62 -19.19
CA ALA A 474 7.09 -22.66 -19.13
C ALA A 474 8.31 -22.36 -20.04
N GLY A 475 8.10 -21.59 -21.11
CA GLY A 475 9.14 -21.20 -22.07
C GLY A 475 10.03 -20.07 -21.57
N CYS A 476 9.49 -18.84 -21.53
CA CYS A 476 10.26 -17.64 -21.17
C CYS A 476 10.40 -17.42 -19.66
N ARG A 477 9.43 -17.89 -18.86
CA ARG A 477 9.28 -17.63 -17.41
C ARG A 477 9.15 -16.17 -16.98
N VAL A 478 9.15 -15.24 -17.94
CA VAL A 478 8.84 -13.83 -17.73
C VAL A 478 7.33 -13.67 -17.58
N ALA A 479 6.55 -14.18 -18.55
CA ALA A 479 5.09 -14.07 -18.48
C ALA A 479 4.48 -14.91 -17.37
N VAL A 480 3.45 -14.36 -16.72
CA VAL A 480 2.69 -14.97 -15.64
C VAL A 480 1.20 -14.90 -15.97
N TYR A 481 0.47 -15.96 -15.66
CA TYR A 481 -0.97 -16.05 -15.97
C TYR A 481 -1.77 -16.58 -14.80
N CYS A 482 -3.00 -16.09 -14.63
CA CYS A 482 -3.90 -16.58 -13.60
C CYS A 482 -4.51 -17.94 -13.98
N SER A 483 -4.65 -18.20 -15.28
CA SER A 483 -5.23 -19.43 -15.82
C SER A 483 -4.58 -19.88 -17.14
N PRO A 484 -4.72 -21.18 -17.49
CA PRO A 484 -4.39 -21.66 -18.83
C PRO A 484 -5.16 -20.93 -19.93
N SER A 485 -6.41 -20.53 -19.69
CA SER A 485 -7.19 -19.77 -20.67
C SER A 485 -6.56 -18.41 -21.00
N CYS A 486 -6.13 -17.65 -19.98
CA CYS A 486 -5.42 -16.39 -20.21
C CYS A 486 -4.11 -16.60 -20.97
N SER A 487 -3.38 -17.68 -20.67
CA SER A 487 -2.16 -18.02 -21.41
C SER A 487 -2.44 -18.39 -22.88
N ALA A 488 -3.55 -19.09 -23.16
CA ALA A 488 -3.92 -19.51 -24.51
C ALA A 488 -4.37 -18.33 -25.37
N THR A 489 -5.17 -17.42 -24.80
CA THR A 489 -5.59 -16.18 -25.46
C THR A 489 -4.37 -15.31 -25.78
N ASP A 490 -3.51 -15.06 -24.79
CA ASP A 490 -2.32 -14.23 -24.96
C ASP A 490 -1.30 -14.86 -25.92
N TRP A 491 -1.20 -16.20 -25.97
CA TRP A 491 -0.30 -16.92 -26.87
C TRP A 491 -0.46 -16.51 -28.33
N ARG A 492 -1.70 -16.40 -28.81
CA ARG A 492 -1.98 -16.05 -30.21
C ARG A 492 -2.39 -14.59 -30.37
N ALA A 493 -3.38 -14.13 -29.61
CA ALA A 493 -3.96 -12.80 -29.77
C ALA A 493 -3.09 -11.70 -29.15
N GLY A 494 -2.38 -12.00 -28.06
CA GLY A 494 -1.51 -11.04 -27.36
C GLY A 494 -0.06 -11.01 -27.83
N GLY A 495 0.30 -11.79 -28.86
CA GLY A 495 1.65 -11.77 -29.45
C GLY A 495 2.73 -12.53 -28.66
N HIS A 496 2.40 -13.18 -27.53
CA HIS A 496 3.40 -13.85 -26.69
C HIS A 496 4.15 -14.97 -27.41
N LYS A 497 3.51 -15.69 -28.34
CA LYS A 497 4.17 -16.73 -29.14
C LYS A 497 5.44 -16.21 -29.84
N GLN A 498 5.41 -14.97 -30.34
CA GLN A 498 6.51 -14.36 -31.08
C GLN A 498 7.61 -13.88 -30.12
N ALA A 499 7.22 -13.29 -28.98
CA ALA A 499 8.15 -12.71 -28.02
C ALA A 499 8.80 -13.75 -27.08
N CYS A 500 8.16 -14.90 -26.84
CA CYS A 500 8.57 -15.87 -25.81
C CYS A 500 10.01 -16.37 -26.00
N ALA A 501 10.41 -16.71 -27.23
CA ALA A 501 11.77 -17.17 -27.52
C ALA A 501 12.83 -16.08 -27.26
N ALA A 502 12.52 -14.84 -27.59
CA ALA A 502 13.40 -13.70 -27.41
C ALA A 502 13.59 -13.36 -25.93
N TRP A 503 12.51 -13.34 -25.14
CA TRP A 503 12.56 -13.21 -23.68
C TRP A 503 13.38 -14.34 -23.03
N ARG A 504 13.22 -15.58 -23.50
CA ARG A 504 14.01 -16.73 -23.01
C ARG A 504 15.50 -16.58 -23.31
N ARG A 505 15.88 -16.05 -24.47
CA ARG A 505 17.29 -15.76 -24.83
C ARG A 505 17.84 -14.63 -23.96
N TYR A 506 17.10 -13.53 -23.86
CA TYR A 506 17.47 -12.37 -23.05
C TYR A 506 17.71 -12.76 -21.59
N GLY A 507 16.75 -13.46 -20.97
CA GLY A 507 16.85 -13.94 -19.60
C GLY A 507 18.08 -14.82 -19.39
N ARG A 508 18.32 -15.82 -20.25
CA ARG A 508 19.51 -16.69 -20.14
C ARG A 508 20.83 -15.94 -20.24
N ALA A 509 20.97 -15.04 -21.21
CA ALA A 509 22.18 -14.22 -21.34
C ALA A 509 22.45 -13.40 -20.06
N ARG A 510 21.40 -12.89 -19.43
CA ARG A 510 21.50 -12.15 -18.16
C ARG A 510 21.81 -13.04 -16.97
N VAL A 511 21.19 -14.21 -16.82
CA VAL A 511 21.52 -15.18 -15.76
C VAL A 511 23.01 -15.56 -15.82
N SER A 512 23.54 -15.83 -17.01
CA SER A 512 24.96 -16.17 -17.21
C SER A 512 25.92 -15.01 -16.87
N SER A 513 25.49 -13.76 -17.05
CA SER A 513 26.27 -12.58 -16.63
C SER A 513 26.21 -12.33 -15.12
N CYS A 514 25.06 -12.56 -14.48
CA CYS A 514 24.89 -12.46 -13.02
C CYS A 514 25.58 -13.60 -12.26
N HIS A 515 25.57 -14.83 -12.78
CA HIS A 515 26.26 -15.96 -12.14
C HIS A 515 27.77 -15.72 -12.02
N ARG A 516 28.40 -15.07 -13.01
CA ARG A 516 29.83 -14.71 -12.95
C ARG A 516 30.15 -13.66 -11.89
N THR A 517 29.22 -12.78 -11.55
CA THR A 517 29.39 -11.77 -10.48
C THR A 517 29.05 -12.32 -9.09
N SER A 518 28.14 -13.29 -9.01
CA SER A 518 27.68 -13.88 -7.73
C SER A 518 28.56 -15.02 -7.20
N MET A 519 29.42 -15.64 -8.01
CA MET A 519 30.33 -16.70 -7.53
C MET A 519 31.48 -16.20 -6.64
N VAL A 520 31.59 -14.88 -6.43
CA VAL A 520 32.53 -14.29 -5.46
C VAL A 520 31.86 -14.07 -4.08
N ALA A 521 30.54 -14.33 -3.95
CA ALA A 521 29.80 -14.12 -2.70
C ALA A 521 28.77 -15.23 -2.42
N ASP A 522 29.21 -16.23 -1.65
CA ASP A 522 28.43 -17.01 -0.67
C ASP A 522 27.63 -18.25 -1.14
N GLU A 523 28.18 -19.44 -0.85
CA GLU A 523 27.51 -20.75 -0.88
C GLU A 523 26.64 -21.02 0.38
N ALA A 524 26.75 -20.23 1.46
CA ALA A 524 26.20 -20.55 2.77
C ALA A 524 24.86 -19.87 3.12
N ALA A 525 24.31 -18.99 2.27
CA ALA A 525 23.07 -18.27 2.55
C ALA A 525 21.76 -19.07 2.31
N GLY A 526 21.83 -20.36 1.96
CA GLY A 526 20.69 -21.29 1.95
C GLY A 526 19.58 -21.00 0.92
N ALA A 527 19.53 -19.81 0.32
CA ALA A 527 18.69 -19.50 -0.83
C ALA A 527 19.60 -19.41 -2.06
N ARG A 528 19.86 -20.56 -2.70
CA ARG A 528 20.23 -20.52 -4.12
C ARG A 528 19.07 -19.80 -4.81
N ILE A 529 19.27 -18.54 -5.20
CA ILE A 529 18.40 -17.90 -6.19
C ILE A 529 18.55 -18.80 -7.40
N SER A 530 17.61 -19.73 -7.57
CA SER A 530 17.74 -20.70 -8.64
C SER A 530 17.88 -19.94 -9.95
N ALA A 531 18.68 -20.42 -10.89
CA ALA A 531 18.68 -19.91 -12.27
C ALA A 531 17.24 -19.78 -12.83
N ARG A 532 16.31 -20.56 -12.26
CA ARG A 532 14.86 -20.53 -12.46
C ARG A 532 14.13 -19.29 -11.89
N ALA A 533 14.51 -18.77 -10.74
CA ALA A 533 14.03 -17.48 -10.19
C ALA A 533 14.67 -16.27 -10.91
N THR A 534 15.86 -16.47 -11.49
CA THR A 534 16.62 -15.41 -12.19
C THR A 534 16.07 -15.11 -13.60
N LEU A 535 15.24 -16.00 -14.16
CA LEU A 535 14.61 -15.86 -15.48
C LEU A 535 13.37 -14.95 -15.51
N HIS A 536 12.93 -14.40 -14.36
CA HIS A 536 11.72 -13.58 -14.23
C HIS A 536 11.84 -12.14 -14.83
N GLY A 537 12.79 -11.87 -15.72
CA GLY A 537 13.02 -10.52 -16.28
C GLY A 537 13.68 -9.51 -15.31
N LEU A 538 14.06 -9.97 -14.12
CA LEU A 538 14.47 -9.12 -12.99
C LEU A 538 15.95 -9.24 -12.61
N CYS A 539 16.85 -9.51 -13.55
CA CYS A 539 18.28 -9.37 -13.25
C CYS A 539 18.58 -7.90 -13.01
N ALA A 540 18.63 -7.49 -11.74
CA ALA A 540 19.22 -6.24 -11.33
C ALA A 540 20.63 -6.15 -11.92
N LEU A 541 20.85 -5.26 -12.88
CA LEU A 541 22.21 -4.81 -13.17
C LEU A 541 22.66 -4.03 -11.93
N ARG A 542 23.51 -4.64 -11.11
CA ARG A 542 24.20 -3.93 -10.04
C ARG A 542 25.31 -3.07 -10.65
N GLY A 543 25.46 -1.84 -10.18
CA GLY A 543 26.56 -0.95 -10.56
C GLY A 543 26.23 0.09 -11.63
N ALA A 544 24.95 0.40 -11.87
CA ALA A 544 24.61 1.60 -12.62
C ALA A 544 24.96 2.83 -11.77
N ASP A 545 25.91 3.64 -12.22
CA ASP A 545 26.13 4.94 -11.60
C ASP A 545 24.92 5.83 -11.87
N LEU A 546 24.14 6.08 -10.82
CA LEU A 546 22.98 6.98 -10.84
C LEU A 546 23.30 8.35 -10.22
N THR A 547 24.55 8.58 -9.81
CA THR A 547 24.98 9.81 -9.13
C THR A 547 25.20 10.96 -10.10
N CYS A 548 25.57 10.66 -11.34
CA CYS A 548 25.71 11.64 -12.42
C CYS A 548 24.37 11.94 -13.13
N ASP A 549 24.35 13.05 -13.89
CA ASP A 549 23.21 13.41 -14.73
C ASP A 549 22.86 12.27 -15.70
N TRP A 550 21.56 12.04 -15.91
CA TRP A 550 21.07 10.91 -16.69
C TRP A 550 21.54 10.93 -18.16
N LYS A 551 21.91 12.09 -18.69
CA LYS A 551 22.49 12.23 -20.03
C LYS A 551 23.90 11.64 -20.12
N ALA A 552 24.61 11.53 -19.00
CA ALA A 552 25.95 10.94 -18.92
C ALA A 552 25.94 9.42 -18.74
N TRP A 553 24.76 8.81 -18.59
CA TRP A 553 24.65 7.37 -18.39
C TRP A 553 25.09 6.58 -19.62
N VAL A 554 26.03 5.65 -19.41
CA VAL A 554 26.58 4.78 -20.47
C VAL A 554 25.89 3.42 -20.57
N TRP A 555 25.29 2.96 -19.48
CA TRP A 555 24.59 1.67 -19.42
C TRP A 555 23.33 1.55 -20.30
N PRO A 556 22.57 2.61 -20.67
CA PRO A 556 21.38 2.46 -21.51
C PRO A 556 21.69 1.85 -22.88
N ALA A 557 22.82 2.22 -23.50
CA ALA A 557 23.28 1.65 -24.76
C ALA A 557 23.58 0.15 -24.63
N VAL A 558 24.22 -0.26 -23.53
CA VAL A 558 24.52 -1.66 -23.23
C VAL A 558 23.24 -2.49 -23.05
N ILE A 559 22.22 -1.93 -22.40
CA ILE A 559 20.91 -2.58 -22.27
C ILE A 559 20.25 -2.74 -23.64
N ALA A 560 20.19 -1.67 -24.43
CA ALA A 560 19.56 -1.69 -25.75
C ALA A 560 20.20 -2.73 -26.67
N ALA A 561 21.54 -2.79 -26.71
CA ALA A 561 22.28 -3.79 -27.48
C ALA A 561 21.93 -5.22 -27.06
N GLY A 562 21.86 -5.49 -25.74
CA GLY A 562 21.50 -6.80 -25.22
C GLY A 562 20.05 -7.22 -25.53
N VAL A 563 19.11 -6.27 -25.48
CA VAL A 563 17.69 -6.50 -25.85
C VAL A 563 17.59 -6.84 -27.33
N MET A 564 18.24 -6.04 -28.20
CA MET A 564 18.23 -6.26 -29.65
C MET A 564 18.93 -7.57 -30.04
N ALA A 565 20.06 -7.90 -29.42
CA ALA A 565 20.77 -9.17 -29.65
C ALA A 565 19.92 -10.40 -29.27
N ALA A 566 19.01 -10.26 -28.31
CA ALA A 566 18.06 -11.30 -27.97
C ALA A 566 16.89 -11.42 -28.97
N GLY A 567 16.76 -10.48 -29.91
CA GLY A 567 15.67 -10.39 -30.88
C GLY A 567 14.40 -9.74 -30.33
N LEU A 568 14.51 -8.94 -29.26
CA LEU A 568 13.41 -8.13 -28.74
C LEU A 568 13.47 -6.72 -29.36
N PRO A 569 12.36 -6.18 -29.87
CA PRO A 569 12.31 -4.78 -30.29
C PRO A 569 12.30 -3.85 -29.07
N LEU A 570 12.96 -2.69 -29.18
CA LEU A 570 13.02 -1.72 -28.07
C LEU A 570 11.63 -1.15 -27.72
N SER A 571 10.69 -1.15 -28.68
CA SER A 571 9.29 -0.74 -28.47
C SER A 571 8.51 -1.65 -27.52
N GLU A 572 8.95 -2.89 -27.29
CA GLU A 572 8.28 -3.86 -26.42
C GLU A 572 8.89 -3.94 -25.03
N VAL A 573 9.91 -3.13 -24.74
CA VAL A 573 10.58 -3.14 -23.43
C VAL A 573 10.53 -1.78 -22.74
N VAL A 574 10.50 -1.82 -21.42
CA VAL A 574 10.71 -0.67 -20.53
C VAL A 574 11.80 -1.05 -19.54
N CYS A 575 12.74 -0.13 -19.33
CA CYS A 575 13.73 -0.27 -18.27
C CYS A 575 13.26 0.48 -17.02
N VAL A 576 13.19 -0.19 -15.89
CA VAL A 576 12.81 0.41 -14.61
C VAL A 576 14.04 0.55 -13.73
N VAL A 577 14.29 1.77 -13.26
CA VAL A 577 15.36 2.10 -12.31
C VAL A 577 14.79 2.16 -10.91
N ASP A 578 15.41 1.40 -10.01
CA ASP A 578 15.15 1.47 -8.59
C ASP A 578 16.13 2.44 -7.90
N PRO A 579 15.68 3.62 -7.45
CA PRO A 579 16.52 4.58 -6.76
C PRO A 579 16.89 4.14 -5.32
N LEU A 580 16.27 3.09 -4.78
CA LEU A 580 16.67 2.49 -3.50
C LEU A 580 17.91 1.62 -3.62
N THR A 581 17.94 0.83 -4.68
CA THR A 581 18.92 -0.25 -4.82
C THR A 581 19.95 0.02 -5.91
N GLY A 582 19.74 1.07 -6.72
CA GLY A 582 20.51 1.28 -7.95
C GLY A 582 20.26 0.20 -9.01
N SER A 583 19.29 -0.69 -8.78
CA SER A 583 19.01 -1.82 -9.67
C SER A 583 18.29 -1.36 -10.91
N LEU A 584 18.64 -1.99 -12.03
CA LEU A 584 17.95 -1.82 -13.30
C LEU A 584 17.22 -3.11 -13.66
N PHE A 585 15.96 -2.96 -14.04
CA PHE A 585 15.11 -4.05 -14.50
C PHE A 585 14.70 -3.81 -15.95
N VAL A 586 14.62 -4.87 -16.75
CA VAL A 586 14.09 -4.77 -18.12
C VAL A 586 12.88 -5.67 -18.21
N VAL A 587 11.72 -5.04 -18.34
CA VAL A 587 10.41 -5.68 -18.31
C VAL A 587 9.70 -5.46 -19.63
N ALA A 588 8.72 -6.31 -19.92
CA ALA A 588 7.86 -6.11 -21.07
C ALA A 588 7.02 -4.84 -20.87
N ALA A 589 6.83 -4.06 -21.93
CA ALA A 589 6.02 -2.85 -21.87
C ALA A 589 4.56 -3.14 -21.48
N ALA A 590 4.00 -4.24 -21.99
CA ALA A 590 2.67 -4.73 -21.64
C ALA A 590 2.55 -5.11 -20.15
N GLU A 591 3.58 -5.79 -19.60
CA GLU A 591 3.62 -6.13 -18.18
C GLU A 591 3.74 -4.86 -17.31
N TYR A 592 4.64 -3.96 -17.69
CA TYR A 592 4.86 -2.71 -16.98
C TYR A 592 3.60 -1.84 -16.96
N ALA A 593 2.83 -1.78 -18.06
CA ALA A 593 1.56 -1.05 -18.12
C ALA A 593 0.51 -1.57 -17.12
N ALA A 594 0.62 -2.83 -16.67
CA ALA A 594 -0.24 -3.39 -15.63
C ALA A 594 0.22 -3.07 -14.20
N TRP A 595 1.39 -2.44 -14.02
CA TRP A 595 1.86 -2.07 -12.70
C TRP A 595 1.05 -0.88 -12.16
N PRO A 596 0.58 -0.92 -10.91
CA PRO A 596 -0.20 0.19 -10.34
C PRO A 596 0.57 1.52 -10.28
N GLY A 597 1.91 1.45 -10.27
CA GLY A 597 2.81 2.59 -10.35
C GLY A 597 3.38 2.85 -11.75
N ALA A 598 2.78 2.39 -12.83
CA ALA A 598 3.26 2.59 -14.20
C ALA A 598 3.08 4.04 -14.70
N VAL A 599 3.95 4.50 -15.61
CA VAL A 599 3.69 5.73 -16.37
C VAL A 599 2.45 5.61 -17.24
N PRO A 600 1.68 6.71 -17.40
CA PRO A 600 0.54 6.72 -18.31
C PRO A 600 0.93 6.23 -19.71
N ALA A 601 0.01 5.55 -20.37
CA ALA A 601 0.26 4.93 -21.67
C ALA A 601 0.66 5.99 -22.71
N GLU A 602 0.02 7.18 -22.70
CA GLU A 602 0.39 8.26 -23.61
C GLU A 602 1.83 8.75 -23.39
N VAL A 603 2.28 8.82 -22.13
CA VAL A 603 3.65 9.22 -21.79
C VAL A 603 4.66 8.17 -22.27
N LEU A 604 4.34 6.88 -22.17
CA LEU A 604 5.18 5.79 -22.69
C LEU A 604 5.19 5.70 -24.22
N ALA A 605 4.13 6.14 -24.88
CA ALA A 605 3.98 6.09 -26.33
C ALA A 605 4.71 7.24 -27.03
N ALA A 606 4.70 8.45 -26.46
CA ALA A 606 5.30 9.64 -27.08
C ALA A 606 6.77 9.46 -27.54
N PRO A 607 7.68 8.81 -26.78
CA PRO A 607 9.02 8.53 -27.27
C PRO A 607 9.07 7.54 -28.43
N LEU A 608 8.14 6.59 -28.50
CA LEU A 608 8.08 5.61 -29.60
C LEU A 608 7.79 6.30 -30.92
N GLU A 609 6.82 7.20 -30.94
CA GLU A 609 6.45 7.99 -32.12
C GLU A 609 7.62 8.86 -32.57
N LYS A 610 8.25 9.57 -31.64
CA LYS A 610 9.39 10.46 -31.92
C LYS A 610 10.60 9.74 -32.52
N HIS A 611 10.83 8.48 -32.16
CA HIS A 611 12.04 7.73 -32.52
C HIS A 611 11.77 6.50 -33.39
N GLY A 612 10.56 6.36 -33.95
CA GLY A 612 10.18 5.22 -34.80
C GLY A 612 10.37 3.86 -34.11
N GLY A 613 10.05 3.78 -32.82
CA GLY A 613 10.21 2.56 -31.99
C GLY A 613 11.65 2.19 -31.63
N ARG A 614 12.66 2.92 -32.12
CA ARG A 614 14.10 2.68 -31.83
C ARG A 614 14.58 3.51 -30.63
N VAL A 615 13.92 3.31 -29.49
CA VAL A 615 14.16 4.08 -28.26
C VAL A 615 14.10 3.17 -27.05
N LEU A 616 15.07 3.33 -26.14
CA LEU A 616 14.98 2.73 -24.82
C LEU A 616 14.28 3.71 -23.87
N ARG A 617 13.15 3.29 -23.32
CA ARG A 617 12.38 4.03 -22.31
C ARG A 617 12.83 3.60 -20.92
N VAL A 618 13.28 4.56 -20.13
CA VAL A 618 13.81 4.35 -18.79
C VAL A 618 12.93 5.09 -17.79
N THR A 619 12.27 4.37 -16.89
CA THR A 619 11.38 4.95 -15.87
C THR A 619 12.04 4.87 -14.50
N ARG A 620 12.02 5.97 -13.74
CA ARG A 620 12.40 5.95 -12.31
C ARG A 620 11.16 5.78 -11.44
N ARG A 621 11.27 5.02 -10.33
CA ARG A 621 10.24 5.00 -9.28
C ARG A 621 10.26 6.30 -8.47
N ALA A 622 9.59 7.30 -9.00
CA ALA A 622 9.40 8.60 -8.36
C ALA A 622 8.00 9.13 -8.68
N HIS A 623 7.49 10.02 -7.83
CA HIS A 623 6.32 10.83 -8.12
C HIS A 623 6.68 12.34 -8.10
N PRO A 624 6.28 13.13 -9.10
CA PRO A 624 5.66 12.71 -10.36
C PRO A 624 6.58 11.78 -11.18
N PRO A 625 6.03 10.98 -12.09
CA PRO A 625 6.84 10.02 -12.84
C PRO A 625 7.91 10.67 -13.70
N LEU A 626 9.09 10.07 -13.69
CA LEU A 626 10.19 10.48 -14.54
C LEU A 626 10.42 9.40 -15.61
N LEU A 627 10.15 9.76 -16.86
CA LEU A 627 10.49 8.97 -18.04
C LEU A 627 11.66 9.63 -18.78
N GLN A 628 12.72 8.87 -18.95
CA GLN A 628 13.90 9.23 -19.73
C GLN A 628 13.91 8.40 -21.01
N SER A 629 14.11 9.05 -22.15
CA SER A 629 14.10 8.40 -23.46
C SER A 629 15.46 8.51 -24.13
N PHE A 630 16.04 7.36 -24.49
CA PHE A 630 17.33 7.28 -25.19
C PHE A 630 17.09 6.85 -26.64
N GLY A 631 17.20 7.80 -27.56
CA GLY A 631 16.97 7.58 -28.99
C GLY A 631 18.18 6.96 -29.72
N PRO A 632 18.10 6.79 -31.05
CA PRO A 632 19.10 6.04 -31.81
C PRO A 632 20.54 6.56 -31.67
N ARG A 633 20.74 7.89 -31.67
CA ARG A 633 22.07 8.49 -31.52
C ARG A 633 22.72 8.15 -30.18
N SER A 634 21.98 8.35 -29.07
CA SER A 634 22.47 8.03 -27.72
C SER A 634 22.69 6.53 -27.49
N LEU A 635 22.00 5.68 -28.24
CA LEU A 635 22.13 4.24 -28.13
C LEU A 635 23.19 3.66 -29.10
N GLY A 636 23.86 4.49 -29.91
CA GLY A 636 24.82 4.02 -30.92
C GLY A 636 24.17 3.22 -32.05
N LEU A 637 22.87 3.43 -32.30
CA LEU A 637 22.06 2.68 -33.28
C LEU A 637 22.02 3.33 -34.67
N THR A 638 22.81 4.37 -34.92
CA THR A 638 22.87 5.03 -36.23
C THR A 638 23.26 4.02 -37.32
N ALA A 639 22.55 4.08 -38.45
CA ALA A 639 22.68 3.13 -39.55
C ALA A 639 24.13 3.00 -40.04
N ALA A 640 24.57 1.76 -40.30
CA ALA A 640 25.51 1.54 -41.39
C ALA A 640 24.85 2.13 -42.65
N ARG A 641 25.55 3.04 -43.31
CA ARG A 641 25.12 3.61 -44.60
C ARG A 641 24.92 2.52 -45.63
#